data_AF-A0AAE9JE98-F1
#
_entry.id   AF-A0AAE9JE98-F1
#
_cell.length_a   1.000
_cell.length_b   1.000
_cell.length_c   1.000
_cell.angle_alpha   90.00
_cell.angle_beta   90.00
_cell.angle_gamma   90.00
#
_symmetry.space_group_name_H-M   'P 1'
#
loop_
_entity.id
_entity.type
_entity.pdbx_description
1 polymer ?
#
loop_
_entity_poly.entity_id
_entity_poly.type
_entity_poly.pdbx_seq_one_letter_code
_entity_poly.pdbx_strand_id
1 'polypeptide(L)'
;MRQSLFGRQSGSNMNMGQATYQSSFFGQSASQACPGTPDSYVRCDTQADYFLEEMQRWLIEGVAGAAAFRADAALVVTWYNTASAISGRSDIDSGQLATYQAIWLTDRTARLSYVILNYDRLGFDAADFRQNSRSGRCQALFNGGNHTGLVPVDPTQDFKNTPKVLAQRSGVPQMVRGRYMFRVDDVVRPAGCSNKTGGTYPMLIYPNIVNMLGEMTVDVNAICLDKAQTYILMIEQRQTATCTVLTSAIARCNLPKIYDWGTKTVYFQPQSGGANDEKAFVGYIYFVPPTLDPMRLDIGNVYDWFKNPLPYQTMPLVWYPRNFTNPDVSLHMDQVRMNDDSLYSVQLGLYVIAYREHKDDTIKKFRPEHRVICRLATYSNRNTYEYRWKPQEERINLFQVEQWYMTDWERQNELYQYRFGYLKLAPLKPNQEQNPQLLLSGLVSSPISLHFLWTSNNPQFSTTTYSANDEAARTEYVKKKSLEMCHDWYDEDGAQWNFIRDIETNSSCPCIERQAIADIGRFMPHPRCSQAFRDITCTTSIGSRNCYMSSQNVMTTFAGDGRSYTSENTARFPTHYGQVCCYDDSGHLMQTSYQPVIKVTPDVPYNPGFPMRAYEFGTAPYMGQYEVPGLSAFHNDYMPYFLCCKFADFRCQMFYWRRPSSGCQEYQPPAWGEVMGAGTFNTIDNDKFIFNEPGVYNGIYIPKTVATPEVKIQIRMERYPNRRVDFSLLGRYMAQQDLVQPTNATVVTGVVLEATGTDRVHVLARKDTRRFRYRTSIIVGNILRYFDTMRIQRFKGVMVYVNNVERGQPEIYVVLEEAQIGIRVRESYAIDIDRLSEYQESMGMLNVAVSVAPQYGVRPDGDKTREQELRQRYNLPRVSGVFRPFPDQASNSYMNTLTLQDVNSEQYRQQIIQMYRVQGSGEQGSDQNINNQGNNYGMPTENMFTTSRDEDKKFEVFPEAQMKSGPIYKTSPKYETGAYRFYPVTGQVMNQRLQTCRDMQQSNTINLQPLQSQLTADYGHTQCPDNPAAVIQDCGDSVPCLYDYSMFNAKILGLNVKNEWNTFTSDRFDASRQYNSCGVINIEYPEYLMKTSSLSSAYMQGDVARFECFQSHWIKGVHEYKCGIVVDRNRPNLNEYRFEWNKGEQPWCRPREMENFLIWLSIIAGILGVIVFVILIFLCCWIVKQKKLNEANENRRQNGMDMASRSSMTGSRGGKKYPINESEPLNEKRFDADTYRDDDFYPPARLEPTKID
;
A
#
# COMPACT_ATOMS: atom_id res chain seq x y z
N MET A 1 30.31 -44.08 -7.33
CA MET A 1 29.68 -42.74 -7.35
C MET A 1 29.51 -42.08 -8.74
N ARG A 2 30.31 -42.38 -9.79
CA ARG A 2 30.07 -41.82 -11.16
C ARG A 2 28.80 -42.35 -11.87
N GLN A 3 28.37 -43.58 -11.59
CA GLN A 3 27.37 -44.28 -12.41
C GLN A 3 25.90 -43.93 -12.12
N SER A 4 25.57 -43.28 -10.99
CA SER A 4 24.17 -42.94 -10.64
C SER A 4 23.68 -41.62 -11.25
N LEU A 5 24.54 -40.84 -11.91
CA LEU A 5 24.22 -39.52 -12.48
C LEU A 5 23.16 -39.55 -13.61
N PHE A 6 22.87 -40.73 -14.20
CA PHE A 6 21.94 -40.88 -15.33
C PHE A 6 20.99 -42.09 -15.19
N GLY A 7 20.69 -42.52 -13.96
CA GLY A 7 19.76 -43.64 -13.74
C GLY A 7 20.30 -45.02 -14.14
N ARG A 8 21.62 -45.27 -14.02
CA ARG A 8 22.20 -46.62 -14.19
C ARG A 8 22.48 -47.28 -12.84
N GLN A 9 22.15 -48.57 -12.72
CA GLN A 9 22.50 -49.42 -11.58
C GLN A 9 24.02 -49.49 -11.38
N SER A 10 24.47 -49.53 -10.12
CA SER A 10 25.88 -49.72 -9.78
C SER A 10 26.35 -51.12 -10.15
N GLY A 11 27.38 -51.25 -11.00
CA GLY A 11 28.04 -52.54 -11.26
C GLY A 11 28.15 -52.96 -12.73
N SER A 12 27.57 -52.22 -13.68
CA SER A 12 27.72 -52.57 -15.11
C SER A 12 29.05 -52.05 -15.68
N ASN A 13 30.14 -52.81 -15.48
CA ASN A 13 31.29 -52.77 -16.38
C ASN A 13 30.86 -53.41 -17.70
N MET A 14 30.58 -52.62 -18.73
CA MET A 14 30.45 -53.16 -20.09
C MET A 14 31.43 -52.47 -21.03
N ASN A 15 32.32 -53.30 -21.57
CA ASN A 15 33.15 -53.04 -22.74
C ASN A 15 32.31 -52.50 -23.90
N MET A 16 32.89 -51.55 -24.64
CA MET A 16 32.41 -51.15 -25.96
C MET A 16 32.27 -52.39 -26.85
N GLY A 17 31.03 -52.78 -27.19
CA GLY A 17 30.86 -53.86 -28.17
C GLY A 17 29.45 -54.39 -28.40
N GLN A 18 28.51 -54.35 -27.46
CA GLN A 18 27.20 -54.99 -27.67
C GLN A 18 26.02 -54.24 -27.04
N ALA A 19 24.97 -54.13 -27.86
CA ALA A 19 23.56 -53.80 -27.57
C ALA A 19 23.29 -52.67 -26.56
N THR A 20 22.68 -51.60 -27.07
CA THR A 20 21.92 -50.59 -26.32
C THR A 20 20.89 -51.27 -25.41
N TYR A 21 21.26 -51.54 -24.16
CA TYR A 21 20.28 -51.77 -23.11
C TYR A 21 19.55 -50.44 -22.87
N GLN A 22 18.31 -50.37 -23.36
CA GLN A 22 17.32 -49.37 -22.93
C GLN A 22 17.29 -49.34 -21.40
N SER A 23 17.21 -48.15 -20.81
CA SER A 23 16.96 -48.06 -19.37
C SER A 23 15.66 -48.80 -19.05
N SER A 24 15.58 -49.45 -17.88
CA SER A 24 14.35 -50.08 -17.41
C SER A 24 13.18 -49.09 -17.32
N PHE A 25 13.46 -47.79 -17.21
CA PHE A 25 12.49 -46.69 -17.25
C PHE A 25 11.83 -46.51 -18.64
N PHE A 26 12.48 -46.94 -19.73
CA PHE A 26 12.00 -46.75 -21.11
C PHE A 26 11.51 -48.03 -21.83
N GLY A 27 11.52 -49.20 -21.16
CA GLY A 27 11.34 -50.51 -21.80
C GLY A 27 9.90 -51.09 -21.93
N GLN A 28 8.85 -50.47 -21.40
CA GLN A 28 7.47 -51.02 -21.50
C GLN A 28 6.79 -50.77 -22.85
N SER A 29 5.96 -51.74 -23.30
CA SER A 29 5.24 -51.71 -24.57
C SER A 29 4.04 -50.73 -24.54
N ALA A 30 3.67 -50.17 -25.70
CA ALA A 30 2.58 -49.19 -25.86
C ALA A 30 1.16 -49.70 -25.49
N SER A 31 1.03 -50.97 -25.10
CA SER A 31 -0.25 -51.59 -24.67
C SER A 31 -0.65 -51.24 -23.22
N GLN A 32 0.21 -50.55 -22.47
CA GLN A 32 0.00 -50.16 -21.06
C GLN A 32 -0.13 -48.63 -20.90
N ALA A 33 -0.93 -47.98 -21.76
CA ALA A 33 -1.23 -46.56 -21.62
C ALA A 33 -2.01 -46.27 -20.33
N CYS A 34 -1.80 -45.09 -19.74
CA CYS A 34 -2.52 -44.69 -18.53
C CYS A 34 -4.05 -44.73 -18.72
N PRO A 35 -4.81 -45.33 -17.78
CA PRO A 35 -6.27 -45.31 -17.84
C PRO A 35 -6.79 -43.87 -17.85
N GLY A 36 -7.59 -43.50 -18.85
CA GLY A 36 -8.23 -42.18 -18.93
C GLY A 36 -7.45 -41.09 -19.68
N THR A 37 -6.27 -41.38 -20.24
CA THR A 37 -5.57 -40.45 -21.14
C THR A 37 -5.85 -40.79 -22.61
N PRO A 38 -6.18 -39.79 -23.46
CA PRO A 38 -6.53 -40.02 -24.87
C PRO A 38 -5.37 -40.51 -25.74
N ASP A 39 -4.14 -40.38 -25.23
CA ASP A 39 -2.90 -40.59 -25.97
C ASP A 39 -2.17 -41.88 -25.54
N SER A 40 -1.91 -42.78 -26.50
CA SER A 40 -1.29 -44.09 -26.28
C SER A 40 0.20 -44.05 -25.92
N TYR A 41 0.83 -42.88 -25.93
CA TYR A 41 2.24 -42.68 -25.56
C TYR A 41 2.43 -42.29 -24.08
N VAL A 42 1.34 -42.00 -23.35
CA VAL A 42 1.37 -41.64 -21.93
C VAL A 42 1.52 -42.90 -21.09
N ARG A 43 2.65 -43.02 -20.38
CA ARG A 43 3.00 -44.20 -19.57
C ARG A 43 2.81 -43.90 -18.09
N CYS A 44 2.17 -44.83 -17.38
CA CYS A 44 2.00 -44.76 -15.93
C CYS A 44 3.17 -45.49 -15.26
N ASP A 45 4.11 -44.75 -14.69
CA ASP A 45 5.19 -45.33 -13.87
C ASP A 45 4.84 -45.14 -12.39
N THR A 46 4.70 -46.26 -11.67
CA THR A 46 4.49 -46.27 -10.22
C THR A 46 5.66 -45.68 -9.42
N GLN A 47 6.84 -45.52 -10.04
CA GLN A 47 8.02 -44.91 -9.42
C GLN A 47 8.18 -43.41 -9.73
N ALA A 48 7.26 -42.81 -10.49
CA ALA A 48 7.34 -41.39 -10.83
C ALA A 48 7.31 -40.50 -9.57
N ASP A 49 6.46 -40.83 -8.59
CA ASP A 49 6.38 -40.10 -7.31
C ASP A 49 7.70 -40.19 -6.54
N TYR A 50 8.28 -41.39 -6.46
CA TYR A 50 9.59 -41.60 -5.83
C TYR A 50 10.71 -40.79 -6.50
N PHE A 51 10.69 -40.70 -7.83
CA PHE A 51 11.64 -39.84 -8.56
C PHE A 51 11.47 -38.36 -8.20
N LEU A 52 10.23 -37.86 -8.18
CA LEU A 52 9.94 -36.47 -7.80
C LEU A 52 10.38 -36.17 -6.37
N GLU A 53 10.11 -37.08 -5.43
CA GLU A 53 10.54 -36.97 -4.03
C GLU A 53 12.07 -36.91 -3.90
N GLU A 54 12.80 -37.77 -4.62
CA GLU A 54 14.26 -37.78 -4.57
C GLU A 54 14.88 -36.52 -5.21
N MET A 55 14.29 -36.02 -6.30
CA MET A 55 14.71 -34.74 -6.89
C MET A 55 14.44 -33.57 -5.93
N GLN A 56 13.31 -33.60 -5.23
CA GLN A 56 12.95 -32.59 -4.25
C GLN A 56 13.93 -32.58 -3.07
N ARG A 57 14.32 -33.76 -2.57
CA ARG A 57 15.37 -33.91 -1.53
C ARG A 57 16.66 -33.23 -1.97
N TRP A 58 17.06 -33.40 -3.22
CA TRP A 58 18.26 -32.76 -3.74
C TRP A 58 18.15 -31.23 -3.73
N LEU A 59 17.01 -30.69 -4.12
CA LEU A 59 16.78 -29.25 -4.06
C LEU A 59 16.81 -28.73 -2.62
N ILE A 60 16.22 -29.43 -1.66
CA ILE A 60 16.18 -29.04 -0.23
C ILE A 60 17.59 -28.92 0.36
N GLU A 61 18.51 -29.82 0.01
CA GLU A 61 19.88 -29.82 0.52
C GLU A 61 20.79 -28.77 -0.17
N GLY A 62 20.42 -28.31 -1.37
CA GLY A 62 21.22 -27.43 -2.21
C GLY A 62 20.74 -25.99 -2.32
N VAL A 63 19.43 -25.75 -2.18
CA VAL A 63 18.79 -24.46 -2.51
C VAL A 63 17.99 -23.92 -1.33
N ALA A 64 18.33 -22.72 -0.88
CA ALA A 64 17.61 -21.93 0.10
C ALA A 64 16.16 -21.72 -0.37
N GLY A 65 15.21 -22.12 0.48
CA GLY A 65 13.78 -22.03 0.20
C GLY A 65 13.18 -23.20 -0.60
N ALA A 66 13.97 -24.15 -1.09
CA ALA A 66 13.41 -25.35 -1.73
C ALA A 66 12.58 -26.22 -0.77
N ALA A 67 12.73 -26.05 0.54
CA ALA A 67 11.87 -26.67 1.55
C ALA A 67 10.40 -26.23 1.49
N ALA A 68 10.08 -25.15 0.77
CA ALA A 68 8.70 -24.70 0.51
C ALA A 68 8.21 -25.04 -0.90
N PHE A 69 9.03 -25.72 -1.72
CA PHE A 69 8.69 -26.15 -3.07
C PHE A 69 8.31 -27.63 -3.09
N ARG A 70 7.19 -27.96 -3.75
CA ARG A 70 6.78 -29.33 -4.06
C ARG A 70 6.75 -29.51 -5.56
N ALA A 71 7.50 -30.48 -6.06
CA ALA A 71 7.49 -30.83 -7.47
C ALA A 71 6.25 -31.67 -7.76
N ASP A 72 5.45 -31.25 -8.73
CA ASP A 72 4.30 -32.01 -9.23
C ASP A 72 4.57 -32.57 -10.64
N ALA A 73 5.51 -31.97 -11.37
CA ALA A 73 5.95 -32.47 -12.67
C ALA A 73 7.46 -32.29 -12.86
N ALA A 74 8.05 -33.17 -13.67
CA ALA A 74 9.44 -33.09 -14.08
C ALA A 74 9.61 -33.38 -15.58
N LEU A 75 10.54 -32.69 -16.22
CA LEU A 75 11.05 -32.99 -17.56
C LEU A 75 12.53 -33.33 -17.46
N VAL A 76 12.92 -34.50 -17.93
CA VAL A 76 14.32 -34.94 -17.97
C VAL A 76 14.79 -35.02 -19.41
N VAL A 77 15.84 -34.26 -19.74
CA VAL A 77 16.49 -34.30 -21.05
C VAL A 77 17.94 -34.70 -20.85
N THR A 78 18.35 -35.79 -21.52
CA THR A 78 19.71 -36.31 -21.42
C THR A 78 20.37 -36.29 -22.79
N TRP A 79 21.50 -35.58 -22.89
CA TRP A 79 22.36 -35.60 -24.05
C TRP A 79 23.48 -36.59 -23.78
N TYR A 80 23.46 -37.71 -24.50
CA TYR A 80 24.40 -38.80 -24.32
C TYR A 80 25.37 -38.86 -25.50
N ASN A 81 26.67 -38.78 -25.22
CA ASN A 81 27.74 -38.87 -26.21
C ASN A 81 27.54 -37.95 -27.43
N THR A 82 27.16 -36.69 -27.18
CA THR A 82 26.95 -35.69 -28.24
C THR A 82 28.26 -35.02 -28.65
N ALA A 83 28.46 -34.85 -29.96
CA ALA A 83 29.55 -34.07 -30.55
C ALA A 83 29.09 -32.65 -30.92
N SER A 84 30.03 -31.73 -31.16
CA SER A 84 29.74 -30.36 -31.60
C SER A 84 29.40 -30.32 -33.10
N ALA A 85 28.52 -29.41 -33.52
CA ALA A 85 28.27 -29.18 -34.96
C ALA A 85 29.51 -28.64 -35.70
N ILE A 86 30.50 -28.13 -34.96
CA ILE A 86 31.76 -27.57 -35.48
C ILE A 86 32.89 -28.63 -35.46
N SER A 87 32.71 -29.75 -34.75
CA SER A 87 33.73 -30.80 -34.65
C SER A 87 33.80 -31.68 -35.90
N GLY A 88 35.01 -32.03 -36.32
CA GLY A 88 35.26 -32.94 -37.44
C GLY A 88 35.14 -34.41 -37.04
N ARG A 89 35.15 -35.31 -38.03
CA ARG A 89 35.07 -36.77 -37.80
C ARG A 89 36.23 -37.30 -36.93
N SER A 90 37.41 -36.70 -37.05
CA SER A 90 38.60 -36.97 -36.22
C SER A 90 38.43 -36.62 -34.73
N ASP A 91 37.64 -35.60 -34.42
CA ASP A 91 37.38 -35.17 -33.03
C ASP A 91 36.39 -36.13 -32.34
N ILE A 92 35.46 -36.69 -33.13
CA ILE A 92 34.53 -37.74 -32.69
C ILE A 92 35.30 -39.04 -32.40
N ASP A 93 36.21 -39.43 -33.31
CA ASP A 93 37.03 -40.65 -33.16
C ASP A 93 38.04 -40.56 -32.00
N SER A 94 38.49 -39.35 -31.64
CA SER A 94 39.34 -39.09 -30.45
C SER A 94 38.55 -39.00 -29.13
N GLY A 95 37.23 -39.21 -29.17
CA GLY A 95 36.40 -39.28 -27.97
C GLY A 95 36.09 -37.93 -27.33
N GLN A 96 36.11 -36.83 -28.11
CA GLN A 96 35.71 -35.50 -27.64
C GLN A 96 34.17 -35.35 -27.53
N LEU A 97 33.53 -36.31 -26.87
CA LEU A 97 32.09 -36.38 -26.68
C LEU A 97 31.67 -35.76 -25.34
N ALA A 98 30.51 -35.12 -25.32
CA ALA A 98 29.88 -34.59 -24.11
C ALA A 98 28.69 -35.45 -23.67
N THR A 99 28.56 -35.63 -22.36
CA THR A 99 27.40 -36.24 -21.71
C THR A 99 26.95 -35.37 -20.55
N TYR A 100 25.72 -34.88 -20.64
CA TYR A 100 25.09 -33.98 -19.66
C TYR A 100 23.57 -34.16 -19.65
N GLN A 101 22.92 -33.74 -18.56
CA GLN A 101 21.49 -33.88 -18.35
C GLN A 101 20.92 -32.59 -17.76
N ALA A 102 19.70 -32.25 -18.18
CA ALA A 102 18.88 -31.23 -17.57
C ALA A 102 17.62 -31.87 -16.99
N ILE A 103 17.33 -31.56 -15.73
CA ILE A 103 16.09 -31.95 -15.04
C ILE A 103 15.37 -30.65 -14.71
N TRP A 104 14.21 -30.41 -15.32
CA TRP A 104 13.34 -29.29 -15.02
C TRP A 104 12.20 -29.79 -14.12
N LEU A 105 11.97 -29.10 -13.01
CA LEU A 105 10.96 -29.43 -11.99
C LEU A 105 10.04 -28.24 -11.84
N THR A 106 8.73 -28.48 -11.77
CA THR A 106 7.73 -27.42 -11.61
C THR A 106 6.63 -27.85 -10.64
N ASP A 107 6.05 -26.86 -9.94
CA ASP A 107 4.88 -27.07 -9.09
C ASP A 107 3.58 -27.09 -9.92
N ARG A 108 2.47 -27.57 -9.34
CA ARG A 108 1.15 -27.65 -9.99
C ARG A 108 0.64 -26.31 -10.51
N THR A 109 1.05 -25.22 -9.87
CA THR A 109 0.64 -23.86 -10.25
C THR A 109 1.61 -23.19 -11.23
N ALA A 110 2.67 -23.89 -11.64
CA ALA A 110 3.82 -23.37 -12.36
C ALA A 110 4.38 -22.06 -11.75
N ARG A 111 4.29 -21.89 -10.42
CA ARG A 111 4.70 -20.65 -9.74
C ARG A 111 6.19 -20.62 -9.48
N LEU A 112 6.73 -21.74 -9.02
CA LEU A 112 8.14 -21.98 -8.82
C LEU A 112 8.57 -23.13 -9.72
N SER A 113 9.72 -22.95 -10.36
CA SER A 113 10.37 -24.02 -11.10
C SER A 113 11.87 -24.01 -10.81
N TYR A 114 12.46 -25.19 -10.85
CA TYR A 114 13.88 -25.40 -10.63
C TYR A 114 14.47 -26.24 -11.76
N VAL A 115 15.74 -26.01 -12.07
CA VAL A 115 16.52 -26.84 -13.00
C VAL A 115 17.74 -27.38 -12.29
N ILE A 116 17.99 -28.68 -12.47
CA ILE A 116 19.21 -29.34 -12.09
C ILE A 116 19.96 -29.68 -13.38
N LEU A 117 21.15 -29.11 -13.56
CA LEU A 117 22.08 -29.46 -14.62
C LEU A 117 23.15 -30.40 -14.06
N ASN A 118 23.27 -31.58 -14.67
CA ASN A 118 24.28 -32.58 -14.33
C ASN A 118 25.27 -32.72 -15.50
N TYR A 119 26.55 -32.45 -15.26
CA TYR A 119 27.65 -32.65 -16.20
C TYR A 119 28.52 -33.80 -15.73
N ASP A 120 28.62 -34.88 -16.52
CA ASP A 120 29.51 -36.01 -16.19
C ASP A 120 30.82 -35.95 -16.98
N ARG A 121 30.73 -35.62 -18.26
CA ARG A 121 31.89 -35.43 -19.14
C ARG A 121 31.60 -34.35 -20.17
N LEU A 122 32.55 -33.43 -20.32
CA LEU A 122 32.63 -32.54 -21.47
C LEU A 122 33.93 -32.87 -22.20
N GLY A 123 33.83 -33.23 -23.48
CA GLY A 123 34.96 -33.73 -24.27
C GLY A 123 35.79 -32.65 -24.96
N PHE A 124 35.37 -31.39 -24.92
CA PHE A 124 35.93 -30.29 -25.69
C PHE A 124 36.22 -29.07 -24.78
N ASP A 125 37.37 -28.41 -24.97
CA ASP A 125 37.67 -27.11 -24.35
C ASP A 125 37.57 -25.99 -25.37
N ALA A 126 37.36 -24.76 -24.88
CA ALA A 126 37.30 -23.57 -25.72
C ALA A 126 38.60 -23.34 -26.55
N ALA A 127 39.75 -23.79 -26.04
CA ALA A 127 41.05 -23.67 -26.72
C ALA A 127 41.32 -24.81 -27.74
N ASP A 128 40.53 -25.90 -27.71
CA ASP A 128 40.78 -27.10 -28.51
C ASP A 128 40.25 -26.98 -29.95
N PHE A 129 39.37 -26.01 -30.23
CA PHE A 129 38.89 -25.76 -31.60
C PHE A 129 39.99 -25.11 -32.44
N ARG A 130 40.63 -25.90 -33.32
CA ARG A 130 41.61 -25.44 -34.33
C ARG A 130 42.81 -24.65 -33.76
N GLN A 131 43.57 -25.27 -32.85
CA GLN A 131 44.92 -24.83 -32.44
C GLN A 131 45.07 -23.30 -32.28
N ASN A 132 44.32 -22.67 -31.35
CA ASN A 132 44.46 -21.24 -31.03
C ASN A 132 44.18 -20.25 -32.18
N SER A 133 43.49 -20.63 -33.26
CA SER A 133 43.04 -19.66 -34.27
C SER A 133 41.93 -18.76 -33.70
N ARG A 134 41.82 -17.51 -34.21
CA ARG A 134 41.00 -16.38 -33.68
C ARG A 134 39.48 -16.64 -33.49
N SER A 135 38.97 -17.85 -33.70
CA SER A 135 37.59 -18.28 -33.42
C SER A 135 37.59 -19.55 -32.55
N GLY A 136 37.15 -19.62 -31.30
CA GLY A 136 36.53 -18.64 -30.42
C GLY A 136 36.45 -19.24 -29.00
N ARG A 137 36.13 -18.42 -28.00
CA ARG A 137 35.98 -18.85 -26.61
C ARG A 137 34.59 -19.46 -26.41
N CYS A 138 34.49 -20.73 -26.03
CA CYS A 138 33.22 -21.38 -25.67
C CYS A 138 32.80 -21.05 -24.23
N GLN A 139 31.52 -20.74 -24.02
CA GLN A 139 30.92 -20.54 -22.71
C GLN A 139 29.65 -21.36 -22.61
N ALA A 140 29.41 -22.03 -21.48
CA ALA A 140 28.11 -22.64 -21.20
C ALA A 140 27.21 -21.59 -20.53
N LEU A 141 26.12 -21.27 -21.21
CA LEU A 141 25.15 -20.27 -20.80
C LEU A 141 23.78 -20.94 -20.73
N PHE A 142 23.04 -20.65 -19.68
CA PHE A 142 21.64 -20.99 -19.59
C PHE A 142 20.83 -19.82 -20.14
N ASN A 143 20.17 -20.05 -21.27
CA ASN A 143 19.22 -19.10 -21.84
C ASN A 143 17.86 -19.25 -21.16
N GLY A 144 17.38 -18.18 -20.52
CA GLY A 144 16.06 -18.18 -19.89
C GLY A 144 14.88 -18.14 -20.87
N GLY A 145 15.15 -18.07 -22.18
CA GLY A 145 14.13 -17.88 -23.21
C GLY A 145 13.67 -16.42 -23.29
N ASN A 146 12.73 -16.11 -24.19
CA ASN A 146 11.89 -14.90 -24.16
C ASN A 146 12.58 -13.55 -23.85
N HIS A 147 13.82 -13.36 -24.33
CA HIS A 147 14.63 -12.15 -24.09
C HIS A 147 14.85 -11.79 -22.60
N THR A 148 14.93 -12.80 -21.73
CA THR A 148 15.12 -12.67 -20.29
C THR A 148 16.59 -12.70 -19.86
N GLY A 149 17.51 -12.67 -20.84
CA GLY A 149 18.95 -12.71 -20.63
C GLY A 149 19.55 -14.11 -20.65
N LEU A 150 20.88 -14.15 -20.60
CA LEU A 150 21.71 -15.36 -20.55
C LEU A 150 22.44 -15.38 -19.21
N VAL A 151 22.41 -16.52 -18.52
CA VAL A 151 23.07 -16.70 -17.22
C VAL A 151 24.20 -17.72 -17.35
N PRO A 152 25.45 -17.41 -16.95
CA PRO A 152 26.52 -18.41 -16.96
C PRO A 152 26.22 -19.54 -15.98
N VAL A 153 26.48 -20.79 -16.39
CA VAL A 153 26.24 -21.96 -15.52
C VAL A 153 27.13 -21.91 -14.27
N ASP A 154 28.40 -21.52 -14.46
CA ASP A 154 29.35 -21.24 -13.39
C ASP A 154 30.05 -19.91 -13.73
N PRO A 155 29.98 -18.87 -12.87
CA PRO A 155 30.57 -17.58 -13.21
C PRO A 155 32.09 -17.49 -12.96
N THR A 156 32.76 -18.56 -12.50
CA THR A 156 34.22 -18.58 -12.22
C THR A 156 35.08 -18.26 -13.46
N GLN A 157 36.28 -17.71 -13.27
CA GLN A 157 37.16 -17.33 -14.40
C GLN A 157 37.70 -18.56 -15.14
N ASP A 158 38.02 -19.64 -14.43
CA ASP A 158 38.48 -20.91 -15.01
C ASP A 158 37.48 -21.46 -16.05
N PHE A 159 36.18 -21.24 -15.80
CA PHE A 159 35.11 -21.65 -16.70
C PHE A 159 35.09 -20.87 -18.04
N LYS A 160 35.50 -19.59 -18.04
CA LYS A 160 35.56 -18.79 -19.27
C LYS A 160 36.59 -19.32 -20.27
N ASN A 161 37.59 -20.07 -19.78
CA ASN A 161 38.69 -20.61 -20.57
C ASN A 161 38.57 -22.12 -20.77
N THR A 162 38.00 -22.87 -19.81
CA THR A 162 37.92 -24.33 -19.82
C THR A 162 36.55 -24.85 -19.34
N PRO A 163 35.55 -25.00 -20.24
CA PRO A 163 34.23 -25.52 -19.88
C PRO A 163 34.26 -26.95 -19.28
N LYS A 164 35.33 -27.75 -19.51
CA LYS A 164 35.46 -29.11 -18.94
C LYS A 164 35.42 -29.15 -17.41
N VAL A 165 35.75 -28.04 -16.74
CA VAL A 165 35.72 -27.89 -15.28
C VAL A 165 34.31 -28.11 -14.70
N LEU A 166 33.25 -27.89 -15.50
CA LEU A 166 31.87 -28.14 -15.05
C LEU A 166 31.64 -29.57 -14.59
N ALA A 167 32.33 -30.57 -15.15
CA ALA A 167 32.22 -31.96 -14.71
C ALA A 167 33.07 -32.28 -13.45
N GLN A 168 33.99 -31.39 -13.10
CA GLN A 168 34.94 -31.56 -11.99
C GLN A 168 34.49 -30.82 -10.72
N ARG A 169 33.86 -29.65 -10.88
CA ARG A 169 33.32 -28.81 -9.79
C ARG A 169 31.80 -28.95 -9.68
N SER A 170 31.21 -28.36 -8.65
CA SER A 170 29.75 -28.34 -8.45
C SER A 170 29.35 -27.13 -7.63
N GLY A 171 28.13 -26.63 -7.86
CA GLY A 171 27.48 -25.65 -6.99
C GLY A 171 26.89 -26.27 -5.70
N VAL A 172 26.92 -27.59 -5.55
CA VAL A 172 26.45 -28.34 -4.38
C VAL A 172 27.47 -29.42 -4.00
N PRO A 173 28.68 -29.04 -3.57
CA PRO A 173 29.80 -29.96 -3.38
C PRO A 173 29.53 -31.05 -2.33
N GLN A 174 28.63 -30.81 -1.36
CA GLN A 174 28.19 -31.81 -0.39
C GLN A 174 27.45 -32.99 -1.02
N MET A 175 26.88 -32.83 -2.21
CA MET A 175 26.06 -33.84 -2.87
C MET A 175 26.87 -34.65 -3.88
N VAL A 176 27.31 -33.99 -4.96
CA VAL A 176 28.01 -34.64 -6.06
C VAL A 176 28.73 -33.60 -6.92
N ARG A 177 29.88 -33.96 -7.50
CA ARG A 177 30.53 -33.15 -8.55
C ARG A 177 29.67 -33.10 -9.81
N GLY A 178 29.83 -32.07 -10.64
CA GLY A 178 29.12 -31.95 -11.92
C GLY A 178 27.73 -31.34 -11.84
N ARG A 179 27.22 -31.07 -10.63
CA ARG A 179 25.84 -30.64 -10.41
C ARG A 179 25.73 -29.14 -10.17
N TYR A 180 24.80 -28.51 -10.89
CA TYR A 180 24.46 -27.10 -10.76
C TYR A 180 22.94 -26.96 -10.68
N MET A 181 22.45 -26.11 -9.79
CA MET A 181 21.02 -25.90 -9.58
C MET A 181 20.66 -24.47 -9.93
N PHE A 182 19.47 -24.28 -10.49
CA PHE A 182 18.94 -22.99 -10.86
C PHE A 182 17.50 -22.89 -10.41
N ARG A 183 17.11 -21.72 -9.92
CA ARG A 183 15.71 -21.32 -9.82
C ARG A 183 15.33 -20.66 -11.15
N VAL A 184 14.30 -21.16 -11.80
CA VAL A 184 13.81 -20.74 -13.13
C VAL A 184 12.33 -20.40 -13.05
N ASP A 185 12.01 -19.45 -12.18
CA ASP A 185 10.64 -18.95 -12.08
C ASP A 185 10.33 -18.04 -13.27
N ASP A 186 10.66 -16.77 -13.14
CA ASP A 186 10.43 -15.72 -14.12
C ASP A 186 11.81 -15.30 -14.69
N VAL A 187 12.85 -15.28 -13.86
CA VAL A 187 14.25 -15.08 -14.31
C VAL A 187 15.10 -16.27 -13.87
N VAL A 188 16.12 -16.60 -14.68
CA VAL A 188 17.07 -17.65 -14.30
C VAL A 188 17.97 -17.10 -13.19
N ARG A 189 17.99 -17.78 -12.04
CA ARG A 189 18.91 -17.48 -10.93
C ARG A 189 19.74 -18.72 -10.60
N PRO A 190 21.08 -18.63 -10.59
CA PRO A 190 21.90 -19.71 -10.10
C PRO A 190 21.63 -19.93 -8.61
N ALA A 191 21.62 -21.20 -8.22
CA ALA A 191 21.45 -21.66 -6.84
C ALA A 191 22.61 -22.58 -6.45
N GLY A 192 22.70 -22.88 -5.15
CA GLY A 192 23.89 -23.51 -4.58
C GLY A 192 24.93 -22.47 -4.21
N CYS A 193 26.21 -22.84 -4.24
CA CYS A 193 27.31 -22.00 -3.81
C CYS A 193 28.33 -21.74 -4.92
N SER A 194 29.09 -20.64 -4.79
CA SER A 194 30.15 -20.28 -5.74
C SER A 194 31.32 -19.57 -5.04
N ASN A 195 32.57 -19.92 -5.40
CA ASN A 195 33.80 -19.36 -4.80
C ASN A 195 34.33 -18.09 -5.49
N LYS A 196 33.49 -17.33 -6.19
CA LYS A 196 33.90 -16.10 -6.87
C LYS A 196 33.62 -14.86 -6.01
N THR A 197 34.41 -13.80 -6.21
CA THR A 197 34.27 -12.51 -5.53
C THR A 197 32.88 -11.87 -5.69
N GLY A 198 32.39 -11.30 -4.59
CA GLY A 198 31.10 -10.62 -4.48
C GLY A 198 30.86 -9.60 -5.59
N GLY A 199 29.62 -9.58 -6.07
CA GLY A 199 29.18 -8.79 -7.21
C GLY A 199 29.20 -9.53 -8.54
N THR A 200 29.36 -10.86 -8.58
CA THR A 200 29.17 -11.66 -9.83
C THR A 200 28.28 -12.90 -9.68
N TYR A 201 27.94 -13.29 -8.46
CA TYR A 201 27.00 -14.36 -8.16
C TYR A 201 25.86 -13.79 -7.29
N PRO A 202 24.59 -13.95 -7.69
CA PRO A 202 23.46 -13.44 -6.92
C PRO A 202 23.21 -14.28 -5.67
N MET A 203 23.05 -13.62 -4.52
CA MET A 203 22.66 -14.29 -3.28
C MET A 203 21.17 -14.66 -3.32
N LEU A 204 20.83 -15.91 -2.97
CA LEU A 204 19.44 -16.33 -2.75
C LEU A 204 19.14 -16.35 -1.24
N ILE A 205 18.00 -15.77 -0.86
CA ILE A 205 17.57 -15.67 0.54
C ILE A 205 16.12 -16.16 0.64
N TYR A 206 15.83 -16.97 1.66
CA TYR A 206 14.47 -17.41 1.97
C TYR A 206 14.23 -17.50 3.49
N PRO A 207 13.11 -16.97 4.02
CA PRO A 207 12.18 -16.08 3.33
C PRO A 207 12.85 -14.75 2.98
N ASN A 208 12.43 -14.13 1.88
CA ASN A 208 12.91 -12.82 1.46
C ASN A 208 12.04 -11.66 1.99
N ILE A 209 10.93 -11.97 2.67
CA ILE A 209 10.04 -11.04 3.38
C ILE A 209 10.08 -11.43 4.86
N VAL A 210 10.37 -10.46 5.72
CA VAL A 210 10.69 -10.67 7.14
C VAL A 210 10.01 -9.57 7.96
N ASN A 211 9.45 -9.90 9.11
CA ASN A 211 8.96 -8.93 10.08
C ASN A 211 10.08 -7.98 10.57
N MET A 212 9.79 -6.69 10.66
CA MET A 212 10.71 -5.65 11.18
C MET A 212 11.10 -5.87 12.65
N LEU A 213 10.28 -6.61 13.42
CA LEU A 213 10.60 -7.06 14.77
C LEU A 213 11.71 -8.12 14.79
N GLY A 214 12.20 -8.54 13.61
CA GLY A 214 13.24 -9.55 13.51
C GLY A 214 12.85 -10.81 14.25
N GLU A 215 13.83 -11.42 14.93
CA GLU A 215 13.63 -12.63 15.73
C GLU A 215 13.08 -13.80 14.91
N MET A 216 13.45 -13.85 13.63
CA MET A 216 13.21 -14.98 12.74
C MET A 216 14.50 -15.38 12.04
N THR A 217 14.48 -16.54 11.40
CA THR A 217 15.65 -17.12 10.74
C THR A 217 15.51 -17.04 9.22
N VAL A 218 16.60 -16.73 8.52
CA VAL A 218 16.65 -16.75 7.04
C VAL A 218 17.75 -17.69 6.56
N ASP A 219 17.45 -18.45 5.52
CA ASP A 219 18.38 -19.35 4.84
C ASP A 219 18.99 -18.65 3.62
N VAL A 220 20.30 -18.79 3.44
CA VAL A 220 21.10 -18.06 2.45
C VAL A 220 21.96 -19.01 1.62
N ASN A 221 21.92 -18.85 0.28
CA ASN A 221 22.92 -19.39 -0.65
C ASN A 221 23.83 -18.26 -1.15
N ALA A 222 25.14 -18.40 -0.99
CA ALA A 222 26.13 -17.42 -1.46
C ALA A 222 27.47 -18.11 -1.80
N ILE A 223 28.49 -17.93 -0.95
CA ILE A 223 29.79 -18.61 -1.06
C ILE A 223 29.66 -20.07 -0.63
N CYS A 224 30.57 -20.94 -1.08
CA CYS A 224 30.65 -22.29 -0.51
C CYS A 224 31.19 -22.19 0.91
N LEU A 225 30.44 -22.79 1.84
CA LEU A 225 30.62 -22.60 3.27
C LEU A 225 31.51 -23.69 3.86
N ASP A 226 32.36 -23.29 4.80
CA ASP A 226 33.12 -24.19 5.66
C ASP A 226 32.58 -24.13 7.09
N LYS A 227 32.34 -25.29 7.71
CA LYS A 227 31.87 -25.38 9.10
C LYS A 227 32.91 -24.88 10.10
N ALA A 228 34.19 -24.84 9.74
CA ALA A 228 35.24 -24.32 10.59
C ALA A 228 35.23 -22.77 10.71
N GLN A 229 34.52 -22.08 9.83
CA GLN A 229 34.46 -20.62 9.78
C GLN A 229 33.11 -20.09 10.26
N THR A 230 33.12 -18.92 10.90
CA THR A 230 31.89 -18.20 11.26
C THR A 230 31.53 -17.20 10.17
N TYR A 231 30.24 -17.12 9.85
CA TYR A 231 29.71 -16.20 8.85
C TYR A 231 28.73 -15.23 9.46
N ILE A 232 28.69 -14.03 8.91
CA ILE A 232 27.78 -12.95 9.32
C ILE A 232 27.02 -12.41 8.13
N LEU A 233 25.77 -12.01 8.38
CA LEU A 233 24.95 -11.27 7.44
C LEU A 233 24.80 -9.84 7.94
N MET A 234 25.43 -8.89 7.25
CA MET A 234 25.33 -7.47 7.57
C MET A 234 24.15 -6.83 6.85
N ILE A 235 23.35 -6.04 7.55
CA ILE A 235 22.16 -5.36 7.05
C ILE A 235 22.47 -3.87 6.96
N GLU A 236 22.43 -3.31 5.74
CA GLU A 236 22.85 -1.93 5.44
C GLU A 236 24.22 -1.54 6.01
N GLN A 237 25.11 -2.51 6.22
CA GLN A 237 26.42 -2.31 6.88
C GLN A 237 26.33 -1.78 8.34
N ARG A 238 25.16 -1.84 8.98
CA ARG A 238 24.93 -1.34 10.34
C ARG A 238 24.72 -2.47 11.35
N GLN A 239 23.73 -3.32 11.11
CA GLN A 239 23.37 -4.41 12.01
C GLN A 239 23.90 -5.74 11.48
N THR A 240 24.26 -6.65 12.38
CA THR A 240 24.81 -7.97 12.03
C THR A 240 23.92 -9.08 12.58
N ALA A 241 23.63 -10.07 11.72
CA ALA A 241 22.99 -11.32 12.08
C ALA A 241 24.04 -12.44 12.09
N THR A 242 24.01 -13.26 13.13
CA THR A 242 24.89 -14.43 13.27
C THR A 242 24.33 -15.59 12.44
N CYS A 243 25.20 -16.31 11.72
CA CYS A 243 24.80 -17.40 10.86
C CYS A 243 25.40 -18.74 11.29
N THR A 244 24.62 -19.81 11.13
CA THR A 244 24.99 -21.21 11.37
C THR A 244 25.04 -21.94 10.03
N VAL A 245 26.08 -22.74 9.80
CA VAL A 245 26.28 -23.46 8.52
C VAL A 245 25.50 -24.77 8.56
N LEU A 246 24.46 -24.91 7.72
CA LEU A 246 23.64 -26.13 7.65
C LEU A 246 24.26 -27.14 6.67
N THR A 247 24.63 -26.67 5.49
CA THR A 247 25.35 -27.45 4.47
C THR A 247 26.46 -26.59 3.87
N SER A 248 27.36 -27.16 3.06
CA SER A 248 28.36 -26.35 2.34
C SER A 248 27.74 -25.35 1.34
N ALA A 249 26.43 -25.39 1.11
CA ALA A 249 25.73 -24.43 0.25
C ALA A 249 24.75 -23.51 0.99
N ILE A 250 24.28 -23.86 2.19
CA ILE A 250 23.22 -23.16 2.92
C ILE A 250 23.70 -22.75 4.32
N ALA A 251 23.59 -21.45 4.63
CA ALA A 251 23.72 -20.91 5.98
C ALA A 251 22.37 -20.38 6.48
N ARG A 252 22.08 -20.56 7.77
CA ARG A 252 20.91 -20.00 8.45
C ARG A 252 21.31 -18.87 9.37
N CYS A 253 20.80 -17.68 9.11
CA CYS A 253 21.10 -16.46 9.83
C CYS A 253 19.94 -16.03 10.73
N ASN A 254 20.23 -15.67 11.98
CA ASN A 254 19.25 -15.21 12.95
C ASN A 254 19.17 -13.68 12.93
N LEU A 255 18.03 -13.13 12.50
CA LEU A 255 17.88 -11.68 12.30
C LEU A 255 17.58 -10.95 13.62
N PRO A 256 18.28 -9.83 13.92
CA PRO A 256 17.96 -8.97 15.06
C PRO A 256 16.74 -8.08 14.78
N LYS A 257 16.24 -7.39 15.82
CA LYS A 257 15.24 -6.31 15.69
C LYS A 257 15.81 -5.13 14.91
N ILE A 258 15.11 -4.73 13.85
CA ILE A 258 15.55 -3.63 12.97
C ILE A 258 14.62 -2.42 13.11
N TYR A 259 13.32 -2.64 13.34
CA TYR A 259 12.24 -1.63 13.38
C TYR A 259 12.04 -0.81 12.10
N ASP A 260 12.93 -0.95 11.12
CA ASP A 260 12.88 -0.28 9.83
C ASP A 260 11.99 -1.05 8.83
N TRP A 261 11.20 -0.32 8.05
CA TRP A 261 10.35 -0.84 6.99
C TRP A 261 11.08 -0.72 5.64
N GLY A 262 11.04 -1.79 4.85
CA GLY A 262 11.26 -1.71 3.40
C GLY A 262 12.37 -2.61 2.89
N THR A 263 12.76 -2.38 1.64
CA THR A 263 13.86 -3.16 1.05
C THR A 263 15.20 -2.74 1.65
N LYS A 264 15.93 -3.69 2.21
CA LYS A 264 17.26 -3.49 2.78
C LYS A 264 18.30 -4.33 2.05
N THR A 265 19.44 -3.71 1.75
CA THR A 265 20.58 -4.42 1.15
C THR A 265 21.35 -5.16 2.21
N VAL A 266 21.69 -6.41 1.94
CA VAL A 266 22.41 -7.29 2.87
C VAL A 266 23.70 -7.80 2.25
N TYR A 267 24.71 -7.97 3.10
CA TYR A 267 26.06 -8.39 2.73
C TYR A 267 26.44 -9.63 3.53
N PHE A 268 26.78 -10.71 2.84
CA PHE A 268 27.17 -11.98 3.46
C PHE A 268 28.67 -12.21 3.28
N GLN A 269 29.37 -12.46 4.39
CA GLN A 269 30.83 -12.64 4.42
C GLN A 269 31.29 -13.43 5.66
N PRO A 270 32.49 -14.06 5.61
CA PRO A 270 33.12 -14.64 6.80
C PRO A 270 33.48 -13.56 7.82
N GLN A 271 33.35 -13.88 9.11
CA GLN A 271 33.62 -12.94 10.21
C GLN A 271 35.12 -12.59 10.33
N SER A 272 36.01 -13.49 9.91
CA SER A 272 37.47 -13.32 9.96
C SER A 272 38.03 -12.45 8.84
N GLY A 273 37.20 -12.00 7.89
CA GLY A 273 37.63 -11.18 6.76
C GLY A 273 37.95 -9.75 7.18
N GLY A 274 39.24 -9.38 7.15
CA GLY A 274 39.67 -7.98 7.21
C GLY A 274 39.09 -7.18 6.03
N ALA A 275 38.91 -5.88 6.22
CA ALA A 275 38.11 -4.97 5.40
C ALA A 275 38.44 -4.88 3.87
N ASN A 276 39.39 -5.64 3.33
CA ASN A 276 39.92 -5.41 1.98
C ASN A 276 40.05 -6.61 1.01
N ASP A 277 39.90 -7.89 1.38
CA ASP A 277 40.26 -9.00 0.46
C ASP A 277 39.12 -9.89 -0.07
N GLU A 278 37.95 -9.93 0.57
CA GLU A 278 36.78 -10.66 0.02
C GLU A 278 35.60 -9.69 -0.16
N LYS A 279 35.27 -9.37 -1.43
CA LYS A 279 34.05 -8.60 -1.73
C LYS A 279 32.84 -9.41 -1.22
N ALA A 280 32.09 -8.85 -0.26
CA ALA A 280 30.91 -9.48 0.30
C ALA A 280 29.86 -9.80 -0.77
N PHE A 281 29.14 -10.92 -0.60
CA PHE A 281 28.01 -11.26 -1.48
C PHE A 281 26.83 -10.36 -1.15
N VAL A 282 26.21 -9.79 -2.18
CA VAL A 282 25.14 -8.80 -2.02
C VAL A 282 23.78 -9.43 -2.32
N GLY A 283 22.81 -9.13 -1.48
CA GLY A 283 21.41 -9.53 -1.65
C GLY A 283 20.47 -8.48 -1.06
N TYR A 284 19.19 -8.81 -0.96
CA TYR A 284 18.18 -7.93 -0.37
C TYR A 284 17.17 -8.72 0.44
N ILE A 285 16.68 -8.10 1.51
CA ILE A 285 15.58 -8.59 2.34
C ILE A 285 14.54 -7.47 2.44
N TYR A 286 13.26 -7.84 2.43
CA TYR A 286 12.17 -6.90 2.59
C TYR A 286 11.61 -6.96 4.01
N PHE A 287 11.75 -5.88 4.77
CA PHE A 287 11.23 -5.79 6.13
C PHE A 287 9.81 -5.20 6.15
N VAL A 288 8.89 -5.87 6.85
CA VAL A 288 7.46 -5.52 6.94
C VAL A 288 7.03 -5.29 8.38
N PRO A 289 6.10 -4.34 8.64
CA PRO A 289 5.47 -4.26 9.95
C PRO A 289 4.61 -5.50 10.24
N PRO A 290 4.39 -5.84 11.52
CA PRO A 290 3.54 -6.97 11.92
C PRO A 290 2.10 -6.92 11.36
N THR A 291 1.61 -5.73 11.06
CA THR A 291 0.26 -5.50 10.52
C THR A 291 0.11 -5.99 9.07
N LEU A 292 1.19 -5.98 8.29
CA LEU A 292 1.21 -6.31 6.86
C LEU A 292 2.04 -7.57 6.54
N ASP A 293 2.62 -8.21 7.56
CA ASP A 293 3.47 -9.38 7.38
C ASP A 293 2.68 -10.61 6.89
N PRO A 294 2.94 -11.12 5.66
CA PRO A 294 2.28 -12.32 5.14
C PRO A 294 2.87 -13.62 5.68
N MET A 295 4.05 -13.58 6.31
CA MET A 295 4.74 -14.74 6.90
C MET A 295 4.47 -14.86 8.41
N ARG A 296 3.53 -14.06 8.94
CA ARG A 296 3.17 -14.00 10.36
C ARG A 296 2.52 -15.29 10.85
N LEU A 297 2.49 -15.43 12.18
CA LEU A 297 1.62 -16.40 12.85
C LEU A 297 0.15 -16.04 12.58
N ASP A 298 -0.59 -16.95 11.95
CA ASP A 298 -1.98 -16.72 11.60
C ASP A 298 -2.88 -17.00 12.81
N ILE A 299 -3.69 -16.00 13.18
CA ILE A 299 -4.56 -15.97 14.37
C ILE A 299 -6.04 -15.86 13.98
N GLY A 300 -6.35 -16.15 12.71
CA GLY A 300 -7.67 -15.94 12.12
C GLY A 300 -7.98 -14.46 11.90
N ASN A 301 -9.27 -14.11 12.00
CA ASN A 301 -9.71 -12.74 11.78
C ASN A 301 -9.24 -11.82 12.91
N VAL A 302 -8.31 -10.92 12.59
CA VAL A 302 -7.73 -9.96 13.53
C VAL A 302 -8.81 -9.10 14.21
N TYR A 303 -9.90 -8.75 13.51
CA TYR A 303 -10.95 -7.89 14.07
C TYR A 303 -11.71 -8.54 15.23
N ASP A 304 -11.75 -9.87 15.30
CA ASP A 304 -12.41 -10.59 16.38
C ASP A 304 -11.67 -10.42 17.72
N TRP A 305 -10.36 -10.14 17.69
CA TRP A 305 -9.54 -9.81 18.86
C TRP A 305 -9.77 -8.41 19.43
N PHE A 306 -10.59 -7.59 18.77
CA PHE A 306 -10.92 -6.21 19.18
C PHE A 306 -12.43 -6.02 19.45
N LYS A 307 -13.18 -7.11 19.62
CA LYS A 307 -14.60 -7.09 20.02
C LYS A 307 -14.73 -7.32 21.52
N ASN A 308 -15.73 -6.70 22.14
CA ASN A 308 -16.10 -6.91 23.54
C ASN A 308 -17.63 -7.12 23.65
N PRO A 309 -18.12 -8.29 24.12
CA PRO A 309 -17.36 -9.49 24.46
C PRO A 309 -16.68 -10.11 23.22
N LEU A 310 -15.70 -10.98 23.46
CA LEU A 310 -15.06 -11.74 22.39
C LEU A 310 -16.09 -12.68 21.74
N PRO A 311 -16.10 -12.83 20.40
CA PRO A 311 -17.12 -13.61 19.71
C PRO A 311 -16.98 -15.13 19.94
N TYR A 312 -15.79 -15.60 20.31
CA TYR A 312 -15.49 -17.02 20.49
C TYR A 312 -14.65 -17.25 21.74
N GLN A 313 -14.92 -18.35 22.44
CA GLN A 313 -14.13 -18.80 23.59
C GLN A 313 -12.74 -19.32 23.17
N THR A 314 -12.63 -19.83 21.93
CA THR A 314 -11.38 -20.34 21.37
C THR A 314 -11.09 -19.69 20.03
N MET A 315 -9.84 -19.25 19.85
CA MET A 315 -9.37 -18.63 18.61
C MET A 315 -8.48 -19.60 17.82
N PRO A 316 -8.54 -19.58 16.49
CA PRO A 316 -7.68 -20.42 15.66
C PRO A 316 -6.23 -19.92 15.67
N LEU A 317 -5.29 -20.86 15.54
CA LEU A 317 -3.87 -20.61 15.42
C LEU A 317 -3.30 -21.50 14.32
N VAL A 318 -2.62 -20.93 13.33
CA VAL A 318 -2.09 -21.69 12.18
C VAL A 318 -0.64 -21.33 11.90
N TRP A 319 0.20 -22.36 11.72
CA TRP A 319 1.60 -22.20 11.32
C TRP A 319 2.08 -23.38 10.46
N TYR A 320 3.22 -23.21 9.80
CA TYR A 320 3.89 -24.31 9.10
C TYR A 320 5.01 -24.91 9.96
N PRO A 321 4.93 -26.20 10.32
CA PRO A 321 5.95 -26.89 11.13
C PRO A 321 7.39 -26.75 10.62
N ARG A 322 7.60 -26.67 9.30
CA ARG A 322 8.91 -26.51 8.66
C ARG A 322 9.65 -25.21 9.05
N ASN A 323 8.95 -24.21 9.58
CA ASN A 323 9.54 -22.93 9.97
C ASN A 323 10.34 -23.02 11.28
N PHE A 324 10.23 -24.14 12.01
CA PHE A 324 10.90 -24.35 13.29
C PHE A 324 11.84 -25.55 13.20
N THR A 325 13.08 -25.36 13.62
CA THR A 325 14.06 -26.46 13.74
C THR A 325 14.53 -26.61 15.17
N ASN A 326 14.85 -27.84 15.55
CA ASN A 326 15.27 -28.17 16.89
C ASN A 326 16.65 -27.53 17.18
N PRO A 327 16.73 -26.62 18.17
CA PRO A 327 17.98 -25.94 18.50
C PRO A 327 19.05 -26.90 19.06
N ASP A 328 18.65 -27.98 19.73
CA ASP A 328 19.57 -28.95 20.35
C ASP A 328 20.21 -29.87 19.29
N VAL A 329 19.45 -30.24 18.25
CA VAL A 329 19.95 -31.04 17.12
C VAL A 329 20.96 -30.25 16.29
N SER A 330 20.83 -28.93 16.22
CA SER A 330 21.76 -28.04 15.52
C SER A 330 23.16 -28.01 16.14
N LEU A 331 23.34 -28.46 17.39
CA LEU A 331 24.64 -28.45 18.08
C LEU A 331 25.49 -29.70 17.79
N HIS A 332 24.87 -30.79 17.30
CA HIS A 332 25.52 -32.09 17.03
C HIS A 332 25.70 -32.37 15.52
N MET A 333 26.09 -31.32 14.80
CA MET A 333 25.85 -31.08 13.37
C MET A 333 26.61 -31.95 12.34
N ASP A 334 27.28 -33.04 12.71
CA ASP A 334 28.15 -33.77 11.77
C ASP A 334 27.39 -34.71 10.81
N GLN A 335 26.14 -35.09 11.11
CA GLN A 335 25.44 -36.15 10.34
C GLN A 335 23.94 -35.90 10.03
N VAL A 336 23.31 -34.82 10.50
CA VAL A 336 21.86 -34.60 10.31
C VAL A 336 21.59 -33.90 8.97
N ARG A 337 20.73 -34.50 8.14
CA ARG A 337 20.30 -33.94 6.85
C ARG A 337 19.06 -33.05 7.05
N MET A 338 18.92 -32.03 6.21
CA MET A 338 17.74 -31.12 6.18
C MET A 338 16.41 -31.84 5.86
N ASN A 339 16.46 -33.11 5.43
CA ASN A 339 15.29 -33.93 5.18
C ASN A 339 14.95 -34.90 6.33
N ASP A 340 15.65 -34.83 7.45
CA ASP A 340 15.39 -35.68 8.60
C ASP A 340 14.24 -35.11 9.43
N ASP A 341 13.19 -35.89 9.65
CA ASP A 341 12.00 -35.50 10.42
C ASP A 341 12.34 -35.18 11.90
N SER A 342 13.43 -35.72 12.44
CA SER A 342 13.89 -35.39 13.80
C SER A 342 14.28 -33.91 13.96
N LEU A 343 14.75 -33.26 12.88
CA LEU A 343 15.12 -31.84 12.88
C LEU A 343 13.93 -30.92 13.17
N TYR A 344 12.72 -31.35 12.80
CA TYR A 344 11.48 -30.58 12.97
C TYR A 344 10.71 -30.95 14.24
N SER A 345 11.20 -31.93 15.01
CA SER A 345 10.64 -32.28 16.32
C SER A 345 11.03 -31.23 17.36
N VAL A 346 10.13 -30.26 17.60
CA VAL A 346 10.35 -29.12 18.50
C VAL A 346 9.13 -28.90 19.40
N GLN A 347 9.37 -28.56 20.67
CA GLN A 347 8.32 -28.02 21.54
C GLN A 347 8.27 -26.50 21.43
N LEU A 348 7.09 -25.95 21.20
CA LEU A 348 6.84 -24.53 20.94
C LEU A 348 6.02 -23.94 22.08
N GLY A 349 6.42 -22.78 22.58
CA GLY A 349 5.64 -21.97 23.51
C GLY A 349 4.96 -20.81 22.79
N LEU A 350 3.70 -20.55 23.11
CA LEU A 350 2.94 -19.39 22.66
C LEU A 350 2.96 -18.30 23.73
N TYR A 351 3.64 -17.19 23.44
CA TYR A 351 3.85 -16.08 24.37
C TYR A 351 3.04 -14.85 23.97
N VAL A 352 2.59 -14.08 24.96
CA VAL A 352 2.03 -12.73 24.75
C VAL A 352 3.09 -11.71 25.06
N ILE A 353 3.36 -10.85 24.08
CA ILE A 353 4.33 -9.75 24.20
C ILE A 353 3.55 -8.43 24.19
N ALA A 354 3.62 -7.71 25.31
CA ALA A 354 2.98 -6.42 25.48
C ALA A 354 3.88 -5.29 24.93
N TYR A 355 3.26 -4.23 24.41
CA TYR A 355 3.95 -3.07 23.85
C TYR A 355 3.50 -1.77 24.49
N ARG A 356 4.45 -0.89 24.81
CA ARG A 356 4.21 0.51 25.20
C ARG A 356 5.36 1.41 24.76
N GLU A 357 5.11 2.71 24.66
CA GLU A 357 6.13 3.74 24.49
C GLU A 357 6.29 4.49 25.81
N HIS A 358 7.44 4.33 26.47
CA HIS A 358 7.69 4.94 27.79
C HIS A 358 8.95 5.80 27.75
N LYS A 359 8.97 6.87 28.56
CA LYS A 359 10.15 7.71 28.75
C LYS A 359 11.22 6.95 29.51
N ASP A 360 12.36 6.71 28.88
CA ASP A 360 13.52 6.19 29.58
C ASP A 360 14.17 7.33 30.37
N ASP A 361 14.10 7.28 31.70
CA ASP A 361 14.66 8.32 32.58
C ASP A 361 16.18 8.41 32.50
N THR A 362 16.86 7.33 32.11
CA THR A 362 18.33 7.32 31.98
C THR A 362 18.79 8.06 30.74
N ILE A 363 18.02 7.97 29.65
CA ILE A 363 18.38 8.52 28.33
C ILE A 363 17.55 9.77 27.99
N LYS A 364 16.57 10.10 28.85
CA LYS A 364 15.60 11.19 28.69
C LYS A 364 14.90 11.18 27.32
N LYS A 365 14.70 9.99 26.75
CA LYS A 365 14.01 9.78 25.46
C LYS A 365 12.97 8.69 25.61
N PHE A 366 11.86 8.85 24.91
CA PHE A 366 10.87 7.78 24.78
C PHE A 366 11.43 6.64 23.95
N ARG A 367 11.16 5.41 24.38
CA ARG A 367 11.61 4.19 23.71
C ARG A 367 10.48 3.15 23.65
N PRO A 368 10.42 2.35 22.57
CA PRO A 368 9.54 1.21 22.50
C PRO A 368 9.98 0.14 23.50
N GLU A 369 9.06 -0.30 24.35
CA GLU A 369 9.27 -1.37 25.32
C GLU A 369 8.45 -2.60 24.92
N HIS A 370 9.11 -3.75 24.82
CA HIS A 370 8.51 -5.04 24.54
C HIS A 370 8.72 -5.94 25.75
N ARG A 371 7.62 -6.38 26.40
CA ARG A 371 7.69 -7.22 27.59
C ARG A 371 6.90 -8.51 27.39
N VAL A 372 7.52 -9.66 27.65
CA VAL A 372 6.83 -10.95 27.71
C VAL A 372 6.03 -11.00 29.01
N ILE A 373 4.70 -11.11 28.90
CA ILE A 373 3.79 -11.02 30.07
C ILE A 373 3.24 -12.38 30.52
N CYS A 374 2.99 -13.30 29.58
CA CYS A 374 2.54 -14.66 29.90
C CYS A 374 2.81 -15.64 28.75
N ARG A 375 2.76 -16.95 29.08
CA ARG A 375 2.67 -18.06 28.12
C ARG A 375 1.24 -18.61 28.17
N LEU A 376 0.58 -18.66 27.02
CA LEU A 376 -0.81 -19.12 26.90
C LEU A 376 -0.90 -20.64 26.83
N ALA A 377 -0.05 -21.26 26.02
CA ALA A 377 -0.05 -22.70 25.80
C ALA A 377 1.30 -23.18 25.24
N THR A 378 1.54 -24.48 25.37
CA THR A 378 2.67 -25.20 24.79
C THR A 378 2.17 -26.21 23.77
N TYR A 379 2.79 -26.24 22.60
CA TYR A 379 2.45 -27.12 21.48
C TYR A 379 3.63 -28.00 21.08
N SER A 380 3.33 -29.19 20.54
CA SER A 380 4.33 -30.04 19.91
C SER A 380 4.22 -29.90 18.39
N ASN A 381 5.35 -29.68 17.73
CA ASN A 381 5.41 -29.54 16.28
C ASN A 381 5.20 -30.90 15.61
N ARG A 382 4.22 -31.00 14.70
CA ARG A 382 3.98 -32.23 13.93
C ARG A 382 5.08 -32.40 12.88
N ASN A 383 5.98 -33.35 13.11
CA ASN A 383 7.21 -33.50 12.32
C ASN A 383 7.12 -34.53 11.18
N THR A 384 5.97 -35.15 10.95
CA THR A 384 5.77 -36.09 9.83
C THR A 384 5.83 -35.38 8.48
N TYR A 385 6.28 -36.09 7.43
CA TYR A 385 6.40 -35.58 6.06
C TYR A 385 5.19 -34.78 5.53
N GLU A 386 3.95 -35.17 5.85
CA GLU A 386 2.73 -34.48 5.38
C GLU A 386 2.63 -33.03 5.88
N TYR A 387 2.94 -32.79 7.16
CA TYR A 387 2.88 -31.48 7.83
C TYR A 387 4.06 -30.56 7.47
N ARG A 388 4.97 -31.03 6.62
CA ARG A 388 5.94 -30.15 5.96
C ARG A 388 5.25 -29.23 4.95
N TRP A 389 4.19 -29.72 4.30
CA TRP A 389 3.48 -29.05 3.22
C TRP A 389 2.12 -28.53 3.65
N LYS A 390 1.48 -29.22 4.62
CA LYS A 390 0.24 -28.76 5.23
C LYS A 390 0.52 -27.91 6.47
N PRO A 391 -0.24 -26.83 6.70
CA PRO A 391 -0.15 -26.10 7.96
C PRO A 391 -0.68 -26.96 9.11
N GLN A 392 -0.15 -26.72 10.30
CA GLN A 392 -0.69 -27.22 11.56
C GLN A 392 -1.69 -26.18 12.09
N GLU A 393 -2.91 -26.64 12.37
CA GLU A 393 -4.02 -25.82 12.88
C GLU A 393 -4.31 -26.25 14.32
N GLU A 394 -4.26 -25.31 15.26
CA GLU A 394 -4.61 -25.52 16.66
C GLU A 394 -5.61 -24.45 17.11
N ARG A 395 -6.20 -24.61 18.30
CA ARG A 395 -7.12 -23.61 18.89
C ARG A 395 -6.65 -23.25 20.30
N ILE A 396 -6.59 -21.95 20.58
CA ILE A 396 -6.19 -21.43 21.89
C ILE A 396 -7.44 -21.13 22.71
N ASN A 397 -7.49 -21.63 23.94
CA ASN A 397 -8.49 -21.22 24.91
C ASN A 397 -8.06 -19.92 25.59
N LEU A 398 -8.80 -18.83 25.36
CA LEU A 398 -8.45 -17.50 25.87
C LEU A 398 -8.72 -17.30 27.36
N PHE A 399 -9.43 -18.23 27.99
CA PHE A 399 -9.70 -18.20 29.41
C PHE A 399 -8.56 -18.81 30.23
N GLN A 400 -7.70 -19.61 29.62
CA GLN A 400 -6.63 -20.29 30.35
C GLN A 400 -5.28 -19.64 30.04
N VAL A 401 -4.52 -19.34 31.09
CA VAL A 401 -3.12 -18.94 30.97
C VAL A 401 -2.28 -20.02 31.63
N GLU A 402 -1.35 -20.60 30.87
CA GLU A 402 -0.46 -21.66 31.36
C GLU A 402 0.53 -21.14 32.40
N GLN A 403 1.19 -20.02 32.11
CA GLN A 403 2.20 -19.42 33.00
C GLN A 403 2.19 -17.89 32.92
N TRP A 404 2.18 -17.23 34.07
CA TRP A 404 2.35 -15.77 34.17
C TRP A 404 3.82 -15.41 34.44
N TYR A 405 4.30 -14.34 33.79
CA TYR A 405 5.63 -13.76 34.03
C TYR A 405 5.56 -12.37 34.70
N MET A 406 4.36 -11.93 35.05
CA MET A 406 4.10 -10.73 35.85
C MET A 406 3.68 -11.15 37.26
N THR A 407 4.10 -10.38 38.26
CA THR A 407 3.63 -10.53 39.65
C THR A 407 2.17 -10.10 39.80
N ASP A 408 1.51 -10.52 40.88
CA ASP A 408 0.11 -10.16 41.14
C ASP A 408 -0.13 -8.65 41.18
N TRP A 409 0.82 -7.90 41.77
CA TRP A 409 0.76 -6.45 41.82
C TRP A 409 0.89 -5.81 40.43
N GLU A 410 1.82 -6.29 39.60
CA GLU A 410 2.02 -5.79 38.24
C GLU A 410 0.80 -6.12 37.37
N ARG A 411 0.17 -7.29 37.54
CA ARG A 411 -1.07 -7.64 36.82
C ARG A 411 -2.21 -6.68 37.14
N GLN A 412 -2.29 -6.21 38.38
CA GLN A 412 -3.36 -5.31 38.83
C GLN A 412 -3.11 -3.84 38.50
N ASN A 413 -1.86 -3.40 38.35
CA ASN A 413 -1.54 -1.97 38.19
C ASN A 413 -0.79 -1.63 36.89
N GLU A 414 0.12 -2.50 36.44
CA GLU A 414 0.95 -2.23 35.25
C GLU A 414 0.34 -2.78 33.96
N LEU A 415 -0.42 -3.88 34.00
CA LEU A 415 -0.98 -4.51 32.80
C LEU A 415 -1.81 -3.53 31.95
N TYR A 416 -2.55 -2.63 32.61
CA TYR A 416 -3.40 -1.63 31.98
C TYR A 416 -2.61 -0.51 31.27
N GLN A 417 -1.33 -0.32 31.60
CA GLN A 417 -0.46 0.61 30.88
C GLN A 417 -0.13 0.10 29.47
N TYR A 418 -0.19 -1.23 29.26
CA TYR A 418 -0.02 -1.85 27.96
C TYR A 418 -1.36 -1.93 27.23
N ARG A 419 -1.61 -0.95 26.34
CA ARG A 419 -2.87 -0.86 25.57
C ARG A 419 -3.07 -2.04 24.60
N PHE A 420 -2.00 -2.61 24.06
CA PHE A 420 -2.03 -3.73 23.13
C PHE A 420 -0.75 -4.58 23.19
N GLY A 421 -0.77 -5.72 22.50
CA GLY A 421 0.39 -6.60 22.34
C GLY A 421 0.31 -7.43 21.07
N TYR A 422 1.11 -8.49 20.99
CA TYR A 422 1.10 -9.47 19.91
C TYR A 422 1.51 -10.85 20.43
N LEU A 423 1.17 -11.91 19.70
CA LEU A 423 1.57 -13.27 20.02
C LEU A 423 2.91 -13.59 19.37
N LYS A 424 3.72 -14.39 20.06
CA LYS A 424 4.95 -14.98 19.53
C LYS A 424 4.97 -16.48 19.78
N LEU A 425 5.12 -17.27 18.73
CA LEU A 425 5.33 -18.71 18.78
C LEU A 425 6.82 -18.99 18.61
N ALA A 426 7.46 -19.56 19.64
CA ALA A 426 8.91 -19.79 19.64
C ALA A 426 9.30 -21.14 20.29
N PRO A 427 10.43 -21.75 19.88
CA PRO A 427 10.95 -22.96 20.54
C PRO A 427 11.24 -22.75 22.03
N LEU A 428 10.95 -23.76 22.84
CA LEU A 428 11.24 -23.78 24.27
C LEU A 428 12.72 -24.08 24.54
N LYS A 429 13.31 -23.39 25.53
CA LYS A 429 14.64 -23.70 26.07
C LYS A 429 14.53 -24.46 27.40
N PRO A 430 15.48 -25.35 27.73
CA PRO A 430 15.48 -26.12 28.99
C PRO A 430 15.50 -25.29 30.30
N ASN A 431 15.72 -23.97 30.26
CA ASN A 431 15.71 -23.06 31.42
C ASN A 431 15.01 -21.72 31.13
N GLN A 432 14.00 -21.71 30.25
CA GLN A 432 13.35 -20.47 29.81
C GLN A 432 12.74 -19.63 30.96
N GLU A 433 12.41 -20.27 32.08
CA GLU A 433 11.81 -19.62 33.26
C GLU A 433 12.76 -18.65 33.98
N GLN A 434 14.09 -18.85 33.88
CA GLN A 434 15.07 -17.96 34.52
C GLN A 434 15.28 -16.64 33.76
N ASN A 435 14.99 -16.62 32.45
CA ASN A 435 15.14 -15.44 31.60
C ASN A 435 13.96 -15.34 30.60
N PRO A 436 12.74 -15.02 31.10
CA PRO A 436 11.53 -15.06 30.28
C PRO A 436 11.52 -14.02 29.15
N GLN A 437 12.33 -12.96 29.26
CA GLN A 437 12.41 -11.89 28.26
C GLN A 437 13.25 -12.26 27.02
N LEU A 438 14.12 -13.27 27.11
CA LEU A 438 14.98 -13.69 25.99
C LEU A 438 14.45 -14.94 25.30
N LEU A 439 13.52 -14.74 24.36
CA LEU A 439 12.92 -15.81 23.56
C LEU A 439 13.80 -16.18 22.35
N LEU A 440 13.73 -17.44 21.90
CA LEU A 440 14.33 -17.85 20.62
C LEU A 440 13.63 -17.21 19.42
N SER A 441 14.26 -17.33 18.26
CA SER A 441 13.65 -16.92 17.00
C SER A 441 12.39 -17.74 16.72
N GLY A 442 11.35 -17.09 16.20
CA GLY A 442 10.04 -17.69 15.96
C GLY A 442 9.13 -16.83 15.08
N LEU A 443 7.84 -17.12 15.12
CA LEU A 443 6.82 -16.40 14.34
C LEU A 443 6.05 -15.43 15.24
N VAL A 444 5.77 -14.24 14.73
CA VAL A 444 5.03 -13.17 15.43
C VAL A 444 3.69 -12.96 14.74
N SER A 445 2.62 -12.66 15.50
CA SER A 445 1.30 -12.35 14.95
C SER A 445 1.11 -10.85 14.66
N SER A 446 -0.02 -10.50 14.03
CA SER A 446 -0.50 -9.11 14.01
C SER A 446 -0.80 -8.60 15.44
N PRO A 447 -0.87 -7.27 15.65
CA PRO A 447 -1.27 -6.69 16.93
C PRO A 447 -2.65 -7.16 17.38
N ILE A 448 -2.80 -7.44 18.66
CA ILE A 448 -4.04 -7.83 19.34
C ILE A 448 -4.29 -6.94 20.56
N SER A 449 -5.57 -6.74 20.90
CA SER A 449 -5.93 -6.08 22.15
C SER A 449 -5.67 -7.01 23.35
N LEU A 450 -5.20 -6.45 24.46
CA LEU A 450 -4.94 -7.20 25.70
C LEU A 450 -6.13 -7.21 26.67
N HIS A 451 -7.30 -6.67 26.28
CA HIS A 451 -8.48 -6.61 27.15
C HIS A 451 -8.95 -7.99 27.63
N PHE A 452 -8.63 -9.05 26.87
CA PHE A 452 -8.94 -10.42 27.27
C PHE A 452 -8.00 -10.98 28.36
N LEU A 453 -6.98 -10.25 28.79
CA LEU A 453 -6.10 -10.61 29.91
C LEU A 453 -6.38 -9.78 31.17
N TRP A 454 -7.24 -8.77 31.09
CA TRP A 454 -7.57 -7.90 32.22
C TRP A 454 -8.34 -8.67 33.30
N THR A 455 -7.79 -8.72 34.50
CA THR A 455 -8.35 -9.43 35.65
C THR A 455 -9.05 -8.47 36.61
N SER A 456 -10.23 -8.84 37.11
CA SER A 456 -10.98 -8.06 38.11
C SER A 456 -10.82 -8.67 39.51
N ASN A 457 -10.72 -7.82 40.54
CA ASN A 457 -10.60 -8.21 41.96
C ASN A 457 -11.92 -8.70 42.59
N ASN A 458 -12.80 -9.35 41.83
CA ASN A 458 -13.97 -10.00 42.43
C ASN A 458 -13.54 -11.42 42.89
N PRO A 459 -13.73 -11.81 44.17
CA PRO A 459 -13.41 -13.15 44.66
C PRO A 459 -14.12 -14.31 43.92
N GLN A 460 -15.03 -14.04 42.98
CA GLN A 460 -15.60 -15.03 42.07
C GLN A 460 -14.74 -15.37 40.84
N PHE A 461 -13.74 -14.53 40.47
CA PHE A 461 -12.83 -14.78 39.33
C PHE A 461 -11.45 -15.30 39.76
N SER A 462 -11.30 -15.79 40.99
CA SER A 462 -10.02 -16.32 41.49
C SER A 462 -9.68 -17.71 40.93
N THR A 463 -10.58 -18.33 40.17
CA THR A 463 -10.39 -19.66 39.56
C THR A 463 -9.95 -19.54 38.11
N THR A 464 -9.02 -20.40 37.70
CA THR A 464 -8.48 -20.50 36.33
C THR A 464 -9.48 -21.06 35.30
N THR A 465 -10.77 -21.12 35.65
CA THR A 465 -11.87 -21.70 34.87
C THR A 465 -13.13 -20.84 35.07
N TYR A 466 -13.83 -20.50 33.99
CA TYR A 466 -14.82 -19.42 33.93
C TYR A 466 -16.23 -19.95 33.57
N SER A 467 -17.28 -19.33 34.12
CA SER A 467 -18.71 -19.64 33.92
C SER A 467 -19.44 -18.59 33.06
N ALA A 468 -20.69 -18.81 32.66
CA ALA A 468 -21.45 -17.86 31.82
C ALA A 468 -21.84 -16.54 32.53
N ASN A 469 -22.00 -16.54 33.87
CA ASN A 469 -22.26 -15.32 34.64
C ASN A 469 -21.01 -14.41 34.73
N ASP A 470 -19.83 -14.99 34.52
CA ASP A 470 -18.55 -14.29 34.55
C ASP A 470 -18.33 -13.41 33.32
N GLU A 471 -18.99 -13.74 32.20
CA GLU A 471 -18.85 -13.03 30.93
C GLU A 471 -19.47 -11.62 31.00
N ALA A 472 -20.71 -11.51 31.51
CA ALA A 472 -21.40 -10.21 31.60
C ALA A 472 -20.68 -9.23 32.55
N ALA A 473 -20.26 -9.71 33.72
CA ALA A 473 -19.52 -8.90 34.69
C ALA A 473 -18.15 -8.47 34.15
N ARG A 474 -17.50 -9.30 33.32
CA ARG A 474 -16.27 -8.95 32.63
C ARG A 474 -16.49 -7.90 31.54
N THR A 475 -17.55 -8.02 30.74
CA THR A 475 -17.90 -7.01 29.73
C THR A 475 -18.11 -5.65 30.39
N GLU A 476 -18.82 -5.60 31.53
CA GLU A 476 -19.01 -4.39 32.32
C GLU A 476 -17.69 -3.85 32.91
N TYR A 477 -16.82 -4.74 33.40
CA TYR A 477 -15.50 -4.36 33.91
C TYR A 477 -14.61 -3.76 32.81
N VAL A 478 -14.52 -4.42 31.64
CA VAL A 478 -13.78 -3.93 30.47
C VAL A 478 -14.30 -2.56 30.05
N LYS A 479 -15.62 -2.37 30.07
CA LYS A 479 -16.25 -1.08 29.76
C LYS A 479 -15.82 0.02 30.73
N LYS A 480 -15.88 -0.24 32.04
CA LYS A 480 -15.44 0.71 33.07
C LYS A 480 -13.95 1.04 32.96
N LYS A 481 -13.09 0.03 32.78
CA LYS A 481 -11.64 0.24 32.64
C LYS A 481 -11.26 0.94 31.35
N SER A 482 -11.91 0.62 30.24
CA SER A 482 -11.69 1.31 28.97
C SER A 482 -12.09 2.78 29.05
N LEU A 483 -13.13 3.11 29.83
CA LEU A 483 -13.52 4.48 30.09
C LEU A 483 -12.42 5.26 30.85
N GLU A 484 -11.86 4.68 31.90
CA GLU A 484 -10.74 5.28 32.67
C GLU A 484 -9.53 5.51 31.75
N MET A 485 -9.12 4.49 30.99
CA MET A 485 -7.99 4.59 30.06
C MET A 485 -8.21 5.59 28.92
N CYS A 486 -9.45 5.76 28.46
CA CYS A 486 -9.80 6.76 27.45
C CYS A 486 -9.60 8.20 27.99
N HIS A 487 -9.99 8.46 29.24
CA HIS A 487 -9.74 9.75 29.89
C HIS A 487 -8.25 10.01 30.08
N ASP A 488 -7.51 9.03 30.57
CA ASP A 488 -6.05 9.15 30.74
C ASP A 488 -5.35 9.48 29.40
N TRP A 489 -5.74 8.81 28.32
CA TRP A 489 -5.24 9.12 26.98
C TRP A 489 -5.64 10.53 26.51
N TYR A 490 -6.88 10.95 26.76
CA TYR A 490 -7.36 12.27 26.35
C TYR A 490 -6.57 13.41 27.01
N ASP A 491 -6.18 13.22 28.27
CA ASP A 491 -5.34 14.15 29.02
C ASP A 491 -3.88 14.09 28.57
N GLU A 492 -3.35 12.87 28.35
CA GLU A 492 -2.00 12.65 27.83
C GLU A 492 -1.80 13.31 26.46
N ASP A 493 -2.70 13.06 25.51
CA ASP A 493 -2.64 13.63 24.15
C ASP A 493 -2.85 15.15 24.18
N GLY A 494 -3.62 15.65 25.15
CA GLY A 494 -3.85 17.06 25.37
C GLY A 494 -2.67 17.86 25.89
N ALA A 495 -1.76 17.19 26.60
CA ALA A 495 -0.52 17.80 27.07
C ALA A 495 0.53 17.95 25.95
N GLN A 496 0.30 17.32 24.78
CA GLN A 496 1.22 17.34 23.65
C GLN A 496 0.93 18.49 22.68
N TRP A 497 1.85 18.72 21.74
CA TRP A 497 1.67 19.74 20.70
C TRP A 497 0.46 19.42 19.81
N ASN A 498 -0.32 20.46 19.48
CA ASN A 498 -1.44 20.34 18.56
C ASN A 498 -0.94 20.22 17.12
N PHE A 499 -1.08 19.02 16.56
CA PHE A 499 -0.59 18.67 15.24
C PHE A 499 -1.62 18.88 14.11
N ILE A 500 -2.88 19.09 14.46
CA ILE A 500 -4.00 19.20 13.51
C ILE A 500 -3.80 20.36 12.53
N ARG A 501 -3.24 21.48 13.00
CA ARG A 501 -2.96 22.65 12.15
C ARG A 501 -2.01 22.30 11.01
N ASP A 502 -0.91 21.61 11.31
CA ASP A 502 0.10 21.29 10.31
C ASP A 502 -0.41 20.23 9.32
N ILE A 503 -1.29 19.33 9.78
CA ILE A 503 -2.02 18.39 8.90
C ILE A 503 -2.95 19.12 7.95
N GLU A 504 -3.83 19.97 8.46
CA GLU A 504 -4.85 20.61 7.62
C GLU A 504 -4.21 21.56 6.61
N THR A 505 -3.15 22.29 6.97
CA THR A 505 -2.47 23.21 6.04
C THR A 505 -1.68 22.49 4.94
N ASN A 506 -1.00 21.37 5.23
CA ASN A 506 -0.11 20.72 4.25
C ASN A 506 -0.71 19.49 3.57
N SER A 507 -1.72 18.86 4.18
CA SER A 507 -2.34 17.61 3.73
C SER A 507 -3.85 17.59 4.04
N SER A 508 -4.54 18.72 3.82
CA SER A 508 -6.02 18.79 3.85
C SER A 508 -6.63 17.69 2.96
N CYS A 509 -7.70 17.05 3.42
CA CYS A 509 -8.35 16.00 2.63
C CYS A 509 -8.99 16.58 1.37
N PRO A 510 -8.93 15.89 0.23
CA PRO A 510 -9.69 16.24 -0.96
C PRO A 510 -11.19 16.31 -0.65
N CYS A 511 -11.90 17.30 -1.19
CA CYS A 511 -13.32 17.50 -0.89
C CYS A 511 -14.20 16.39 -1.44
N ILE A 512 -13.82 15.76 -2.56
CA ILE A 512 -14.54 14.63 -3.17
C ILE A 512 -13.58 13.49 -3.54
N GLU A 513 -14.12 12.28 -3.67
CA GLU A 513 -13.33 11.08 -3.97
C GLU A 513 -12.57 11.20 -5.30
N ARG A 514 -13.16 11.79 -6.33
CA ARG A 514 -12.50 11.98 -7.64
C ARG A 514 -11.20 12.79 -7.53
N GLN A 515 -11.13 13.76 -6.61
CA GLN A 515 -9.91 14.51 -6.35
C GLN A 515 -8.85 13.63 -5.67
N ALA A 516 -9.25 12.76 -4.73
CA ALA A 516 -8.34 11.81 -4.09
C ALA A 516 -7.73 10.81 -5.08
N ILE A 517 -8.52 10.33 -6.05
CA ILE A 517 -8.06 9.43 -7.12
C ILE A 517 -7.02 10.13 -8.02
N ALA A 518 -7.19 11.42 -8.28
CA ALA A 518 -6.27 12.20 -9.09
C ALA A 518 -4.97 12.58 -8.34
N ASP A 519 -5.02 12.69 -7.01
CA ASP A 519 -3.94 13.17 -6.14
C ASP A 519 -3.02 12.05 -5.64
N ILE A 520 -2.49 11.29 -6.61
CA ILE A 520 -1.68 10.09 -6.39
C ILE A 520 -0.40 10.39 -5.57
N GLY A 521 0.12 11.62 -5.65
CA GLY A 521 1.38 12.01 -5.02
C GLY A 521 1.29 12.32 -3.52
N ARG A 522 0.11 12.73 -3.04
CA ARG A 522 -0.12 13.04 -1.62
C ARG A 522 -1.01 12.01 -0.93
N PHE A 523 -1.91 11.39 -1.67
CA PHE A 523 -2.87 10.43 -1.14
C PHE A 523 -2.72 9.09 -1.84
N MET A 524 -2.84 8.02 -1.06
CA MET A 524 -2.93 6.65 -1.56
C MET A 524 -4.20 5.99 -0.99
N PRO A 525 -4.75 4.99 -1.67
CA PRO A 525 -5.85 4.20 -1.10
C PRO A 525 -5.44 3.56 0.24
N HIS A 526 -6.33 3.55 1.23
CA HIS A 526 -6.02 2.97 2.54
C HIS A 526 -5.90 1.44 2.43
N PRO A 527 -4.80 0.80 2.90
CA PRO A 527 -4.59 -0.65 2.75
C PRO A 527 -5.67 -1.55 3.35
N ARG A 528 -6.47 -1.04 4.31
CA ARG A 528 -7.48 -1.79 5.06
C ARG A 528 -8.91 -1.39 4.73
N CYS A 529 -9.11 -0.29 4.01
CA CYS A 529 -10.43 0.25 3.72
C CYS A 529 -10.42 1.00 2.39
N SER A 530 -10.23 0.24 1.31
CA SER A 530 -10.33 0.74 -0.05
C SER A 530 -10.73 -0.37 -1.02
N GLN A 531 -11.59 -0.03 -1.98
CA GLN A 531 -11.97 -0.90 -3.09
C GLN A 531 -10.80 -1.24 -4.03
N ALA A 532 -9.74 -0.41 -4.07
CA ALA A 532 -8.53 -0.69 -4.86
C ALA A 532 -7.75 -1.91 -4.32
N PHE A 533 -7.86 -2.18 -3.01
CA PHE A 533 -7.35 -3.39 -2.37
C PHE A 533 -8.53 -4.30 -2.05
N ARG A 534 -9.15 -4.85 -3.11
CA ARG A 534 -10.48 -5.48 -3.20
C ARG A 534 -10.85 -6.62 -2.22
N ASP A 535 -10.04 -6.90 -1.19
CA ASP A 535 -10.21 -8.04 -0.27
C ASP A 535 -10.75 -7.67 1.12
N ILE A 536 -10.90 -6.37 1.46
CA ILE A 536 -11.40 -5.96 2.77
C ILE A 536 -12.54 -4.96 2.60
N THR A 537 -13.80 -5.41 2.79
CA THR A 537 -14.90 -4.48 3.08
C THR A 537 -14.54 -3.68 4.31
N CYS A 538 -14.82 -2.38 4.34
CA CYS A 538 -14.53 -1.46 5.45
C CYS A 538 -15.30 -1.83 6.74
N THR A 539 -14.99 -2.96 7.36
CA THR A 539 -15.68 -3.51 8.56
C THR A 539 -15.53 -2.60 9.77
N THR A 540 -14.47 -1.79 9.83
CA THR A 540 -14.21 -0.80 10.88
C THR A 540 -14.58 0.64 10.51
N SER A 541 -14.90 0.90 9.24
CA SER A 541 -15.24 2.23 8.73
C SER A 541 -16.64 2.25 8.14
N ILE A 542 -17.63 1.89 8.96
CA ILE A 542 -19.03 1.84 8.52
C ILE A 542 -19.52 3.23 8.15
N GLY A 543 -20.16 3.33 6.98
CA GLY A 543 -20.58 4.58 6.34
C GLY A 543 -19.63 5.05 5.23
N SER A 544 -18.40 4.51 5.18
CA SER A 544 -17.44 4.81 4.12
C SER A 544 -17.54 3.82 2.96
N ARG A 545 -17.45 4.34 1.73
CA ARG A 545 -17.31 3.56 0.51
C ARG A 545 -15.84 3.26 0.24
N ASN A 546 -14.99 4.28 0.39
CA ASN A 546 -13.56 4.24 0.15
C ASN A 546 -12.83 5.22 1.08
N CYS A 547 -11.68 4.82 1.60
CA CYS A 547 -10.78 5.71 2.32
C CYS A 547 -9.41 5.80 1.64
N TYR A 548 -8.81 6.97 1.78
CA TYR A 548 -7.48 7.31 1.31
C TYR A 548 -6.68 7.81 2.51
N MET A 549 -5.38 7.61 2.50
CA MET A 549 -4.48 8.10 3.52
C MET A 549 -3.31 8.84 2.88
N SER A 550 -2.62 9.69 3.65
CA SER A 550 -1.41 10.34 3.16
C SER A 550 -0.38 9.28 2.75
N SER A 551 0.21 9.41 1.56
CA SER A 551 1.21 8.47 1.05
C SER A 551 2.56 8.58 1.78
N GLN A 552 2.79 9.70 2.45
CA GLN A 552 3.95 9.93 3.29
C GLN A 552 3.56 10.62 4.59
N ASN A 553 4.53 10.74 5.48
CA ASN A 553 4.48 11.66 6.60
C ASN A 553 4.12 13.07 6.11
N VAL A 554 3.21 13.73 6.83
CA VAL A 554 2.88 15.13 6.53
C VAL A 554 4.12 15.99 6.76
N MET A 555 4.41 16.90 5.82
CA MET A 555 5.53 17.84 5.95
C MET A 555 5.13 19.00 6.86
N THR A 556 6.08 19.56 7.60
CA THR A 556 5.85 20.81 8.35
C THR A 556 5.65 22.00 7.41
N THR A 557 4.99 23.05 7.91
CA THR A 557 4.77 24.29 7.16
C THR A 557 6.06 25.11 7.03
N PHE A 558 6.85 25.28 8.11
CA PHE A 558 8.17 25.97 8.10
C PHE A 558 9.07 25.54 9.29
N ALA A 559 10.39 25.62 9.13
CA ALA A 559 11.40 25.34 10.16
C ALA A 559 12.10 26.65 10.61
N GLY A 560 11.38 27.53 11.29
CA GLY A 560 11.94 28.76 11.88
C GLY A 560 11.84 28.77 13.40
N ASP A 561 12.87 29.30 14.07
CA ASP A 561 12.79 29.66 15.48
C ASP A 561 11.69 30.72 15.66
N GLY A 562 10.81 30.52 16.64
CA GLY A 562 9.51 31.17 16.70
C GLY A 562 9.50 32.70 16.62
N ARG A 563 8.32 33.23 16.24
CA ARG A 563 7.83 34.62 16.37
C ARG A 563 8.07 35.60 15.21
N SER A 564 8.71 35.21 14.10
CA SER A 564 8.81 36.09 12.93
C SER A 564 8.28 35.44 11.64
N TYR A 565 7.56 36.22 10.83
CA TYR A 565 7.02 35.84 9.51
C TYR A 565 8.11 35.54 8.45
N THR A 566 9.40 35.60 8.81
CA THR A 566 10.54 35.40 7.92
C THR A 566 10.94 33.93 7.74
N SER A 567 10.09 32.96 8.10
CA SER A 567 10.38 31.52 8.05
C SER A 567 10.20 30.87 6.67
N GLU A 568 9.77 31.62 5.66
CA GLU A 568 9.46 31.12 4.30
C GLU A 568 10.67 30.52 3.56
N ASN A 569 11.90 30.80 4.03
CA ASN A 569 13.15 30.33 3.40
C ASN A 569 13.76 29.08 4.04
N THR A 570 13.03 28.37 4.91
CA THR A 570 13.55 27.20 5.63
C THR A 570 13.03 25.88 5.04
N ALA A 571 13.90 24.87 4.96
CA ALA A 571 13.53 23.57 4.40
C ALA A 571 12.46 22.89 5.26
N ARG A 572 11.45 22.31 4.60
CA ARG A 572 10.44 21.48 5.26
C ARG A 572 11.06 20.16 5.70
N PHE A 573 10.70 19.66 6.88
CA PHE A 573 11.06 18.33 7.35
C PHE A 573 9.80 17.47 7.56
N PRO A 574 9.91 16.13 7.40
CA PRO A 574 8.81 15.22 7.64
C PRO A 574 8.44 15.19 9.12
N THR A 575 7.14 15.27 9.42
CA THR A 575 6.61 15.11 10.78
C THR A 575 6.34 13.63 11.09
N HIS A 576 5.81 13.34 12.28
CA HIS A 576 5.31 12.01 12.61
C HIS A 576 3.87 11.77 12.16
N TYR A 577 3.22 12.78 11.60
CA TYR A 577 1.77 12.79 11.41
C TYR A 577 1.35 12.11 10.10
N GLY A 578 0.15 11.53 10.12
CA GLY A 578 -0.54 11.00 8.94
C GLY A 578 -1.95 11.58 8.81
N GLN A 579 -2.53 11.49 7.62
CA GLN A 579 -3.93 11.89 7.37
C GLN A 579 -4.72 10.70 6.82
N VAL A 580 -5.98 10.55 7.25
CA VAL A 580 -6.92 9.59 6.66
C VAL A 580 -8.23 10.28 6.31
N CYS A 581 -8.63 10.15 5.04
CA CYS A 581 -9.81 10.76 4.43
C CYS A 581 -10.75 9.66 3.95
N CYS A 582 -11.96 9.58 4.50
CA CYS A 582 -12.97 8.63 4.04
C CYS A 582 -14.13 9.33 3.35
N TYR A 583 -14.64 8.68 2.30
CA TYR A 583 -15.72 9.17 1.46
C TYR A 583 -16.95 8.28 1.60
N ASP A 584 -18.14 8.89 1.58
CA ASP A 584 -19.42 8.19 1.58
C ASP A 584 -19.73 7.55 0.21
N ASP A 585 -20.88 6.89 0.09
CA ASP A 585 -21.30 6.23 -1.16
C ASP A 585 -21.44 7.18 -2.36
N SER A 586 -21.75 8.45 -2.09
CA SER A 586 -21.86 9.51 -3.08
C SER A 586 -20.52 10.18 -3.43
N GLY A 587 -19.43 9.80 -2.75
CA GLY A 587 -18.09 10.30 -2.99
C GLY A 587 -17.75 11.61 -2.25
N HIS A 588 -18.51 11.99 -1.21
CA HIS A 588 -18.25 13.18 -0.41
C HIS A 588 -17.48 12.86 0.87
N LEU A 589 -16.65 13.81 1.33
CA LEU A 589 -15.82 13.67 2.52
C LEU A 589 -16.69 13.55 3.77
N MET A 590 -16.48 12.47 4.51
CA MET A 590 -17.20 12.19 5.74
C MET A 590 -16.65 13.03 6.90
N GLN A 591 -17.53 13.48 7.82
CA GLN A 591 -17.16 14.36 8.92
C GLN A 591 -17.38 13.78 10.33
N THR A 592 -16.35 13.86 11.18
CA THR A 592 -16.31 13.37 12.58
C THR A 592 -17.37 13.96 13.50
N SER A 593 -17.74 15.22 13.32
CA SER A 593 -18.76 15.87 14.15
C SER A 593 -20.16 15.29 13.97
N TYR A 594 -20.40 14.55 12.88
CA TYR A 594 -21.67 13.87 12.63
C TYR A 594 -21.73 12.46 13.25
N GLN A 595 -20.63 11.94 13.80
CA GLN A 595 -20.61 10.62 14.44
C GLN A 595 -21.71 10.40 15.50
N PRO A 596 -21.97 11.32 16.45
CA PRO A 596 -22.97 11.07 17.49
C PRO A 596 -24.41 11.18 16.98
N VAL A 597 -24.58 11.78 15.81
CA VAL A 597 -25.84 12.15 15.16
C VAL A 597 -26.24 11.13 14.07
N ILE A 598 -25.26 10.42 13.50
CA ILE A 598 -25.44 9.35 12.53
C ILE A 598 -25.19 8.01 13.22
N LYS A 599 -26.25 7.40 13.77
CA LYS A 599 -26.20 6.05 14.35
C LYS A 599 -26.68 5.03 13.31
N VAL A 600 -25.77 4.27 12.72
CA VAL A 600 -26.12 3.22 11.73
C VAL A 600 -26.62 1.96 12.46
N THR A 601 -25.96 1.55 13.55
CA THR A 601 -26.39 0.49 14.50
C THR A 601 -25.80 0.78 15.90
N PRO A 602 -26.35 0.22 17.00
CA PRO A 602 -25.80 0.38 18.36
C PRO A 602 -24.35 -0.13 18.49
N ASP A 603 -24.00 -1.17 17.74
CA ASP A 603 -22.72 -1.88 17.85
C ASP A 603 -21.61 -1.29 16.98
N VAL A 604 -21.93 -0.35 16.06
CA VAL A 604 -20.93 0.19 15.14
C VAL A 604 -21.00 1.71 14.96
N PRO A 605 -20.04 2.46 15.52
CA PRO A 605 -19.98 3.90 15.35
C PRO A 605 -19.53 4.28 13.94
N TYR A 606 -20.14 5.33 13.41
CA TYR A 606 -19.73 6.02 12.18
C TYR A 606 -18.25 6.45 12.27
N ASN A 607 -17.42 6.03 11.30
CA ASN A 607 -15.99 6.31 11.30
C ASN A 607 -15.57 6.97 9.96
N PRO A 608 -15.40 8.30 9.95
CA PRO A 608 -15.14 9.10 8.75
C PRO A 608 -13.66 9.23 8.37
N GLY A 609 -12.76 8.45 8.99
CA GLY A 609 -11.33 8.70 8.91
C GLY A 609 -10.92 9.87 9.81
N PHE A 610 -9.68 9.85 10.27
CA PHE A 610 -9.16 10.84 11.20
C PHE A 610 -7.65 11.02 11.01
N PRO A 611 -7.10 12.20 11.34
CA PRO A 611 -5.67 12.44 11.35
C PRO A 611 -4.99 11.53 12.37
N MET A 612 -3.78 11.06 12.07
CA MET A 612 -3.01 10.20 12.96
C MET A 612 -1.81 10.97 13.50
N ARG A 613 -1.59 10.88 14.81
CA ARG A 613 -0.40 11.46 15.43
C ARG A 613 0.85 10.66 15.04
N ALA A 614 0.73 9.35 14.92
CA ALA A 614 1.78 8.48 14.41
C ALA A 614 1.38 7.92 13.05
N TYR A 615 2.17 8.22 12.02
CA TYR A 615 1.96 7.72 10.67
C TYR A 615 2.00 6.19 10.67
N GLU A 616 1.04 5.55 9.99
CA GLU A 616 0.86 4.10 10.04
C GLU A 616 2.13 3.33 9.61
N PHE A 617 2.91 3.89 8.70
CA PHE A 617 4.13 3.25 8.19
C PHE A 617 5.41 3.73 8.89
N GLY A 618 5.25 4.46 9.99
CA GLY A 618 6.33 4.96 10.85
C GLY A 618 7.14 6.10 10.24
N THR A 619 8.02 6.68 11.04
CA THR A 619 8.91 7.78 10.64
C THR A 619 10.34 7.39 10.93
N ALA A 620 11.24 7.53 9.95
CA ALA A 620 12.66 7.32 10.18
C ALA A 620 13.16 8.29 11.27
N PRO A 621 13.94 7.84 12.28
CA PRO A 621 14.72 6.59 12.34
C PRO A 621 14.04 5.37 13.02
N TYR A 622 12.72 5.38 13.27
CA TYR A 622 11.95 4.23 13.76
C TYR A 622 12.32 3.73 15.17
N MET A 623 12.89 4.58 16.03
CA MET A 623 13.38 4.17 17.36
C MET A 623 12.81 5.00 18.53
N GLY A 624 12.10 6.08 18.23
CA GLY A 624 11.50 7.00 19.20
C GLY A 624 9.98 6.89 19.31
N GLN A 625 9.41 7.85 20.05
CA GLN A 625 7.96 8.02 20.18
C GLN A 625 7.34 8.36 18.81
N TYR A 626 6.19 7.78 18.50
CA TYR A 626 5.47 7.98 17.22
C TYR A 626 6.18 7.44 15.96
N GLU A 627 7.38 6.87 16.10
CA GLU A 627 8.22 6.52 14.95
C GLU A 627 8.07 5.07 14.50
N VAL A 628 7.67 4.14 15.38
CA VAL A 628 7.71 2.69 15.11
C VAL A 628 6.58 2.28 14.13
N PRO A 629 6.89 1.70 12.96
CA PRO A 629 5.89 1.38 11.94
C PRO A 629 4.79 0.44 12.45
N GLY A 630 3.54 0.79 12.22
CA GLY A 630 2.37 0.08 12.73
C GLY A 630 2.17 0.25 14.23
N LEU A 631 3.15 -0.12 15.06
CA LEU A 631 3.02 -0.18 16.53
C LEU A 631 2.74 1.20 17.15
N SER A 632 3.40 2.26 16.69
CA SER A 632 3.16 3.61 17.21
C SER A 632 1.78 4.14 16.87
N ALA A 633 1.28 3.88 15.66
CA ALA A 633 -0.08 4.20 15.26
C ALA A 633 -1.11 3.39 16.08
N PHE A 634 -0.80 2.13 16.40
CA PHE A 634 -1.62 1.33 17.31
C PHE A 634 -1.67 1.90 18.73
N HIS A 635 -0.54 2.36 19.25
CA HIS A 635 -0.44 2.91 20.61
C HIS A 635 -1.18 4.24 20.78
N ASN A 636 -1.02 5.16 19.81
CA ASN A 636 -1.43 6.56 19.93
C ASN A 636 -2.76 6.89 19.25
N ASP A 637 -3.21 6.09 18.28
CA ASP A 637 -4.38 6.41 17.46
C ASP A 637 -5.40 5.25 17.41
N TYR A 638 -5.02 4.04 17.01
CA TYR A 638 -5.99 2.94 16.87
C TYR A 638 -6.52 2.42 18.21
N MET A 639 -5.66 2.10 19.19
CA MET A 639 -6.15 1.61 20.48
C MET A 639 -7.02 2.62 21.22
N PRO A 640 -6.65 3.91 21.30
CA PRO A 640 -7.53 4.92 21.85
C PRO A 640 -8.91 4.99 21.17
N TYR A 641 -8.98 4.82 19.84
CA TYR A 641 -10.26 4.66 19.16
C TYR A 641 -11.04 3.46 19.70
N PHE A 642 -10.44 2.26 19.81
CA PHE A 642 -11.15 1.09 20.38
C PHE A 642 -11.59 1.33 21.83
N LEU A 643 -10.74 1.91 22.68
CA LEU A 643 -11.03 2.19 24.08
C LEU A 643 -12.20 3.18 24.23
N CYS A 644 -12.15 4.31 23.52
CA CYS A 644 -13.13 5.39 23.63
C CYS A 644 -14.44 5.11 22.86
N CYS A 645 -14.34 4.52 21.66
CA CYS A 645 -15.49 4.36 20.77
C CYS A 645 -16.17 3.00 20.83
N LYS A 646 -15.43 1.92 21.08
CA LYS A 646 -15.97 0.55 21.01
C LYS A 646 -16.17 -0.10 22.37
N PHE A 647 -15.23 0.08 23.30
CA PHE A 647 -15.32 -0.60 24.60
C PHE A 647 -16.08 0.20 25.67
N ALA A 648 -16.03 1.54 25.64
CA ALA A 648 -16.62 2.38 26.69
C ALA A 648 -18.12 2.74 26.50
N ASP A 649 -18.75 2.33 25.39
CA ASP A 649 -20.11 2.71 24.94
C ASP A 649 -20.41 4.24 25.01
N PHE A 650 -20.43 4.91 23.86
CA PHE A 650 -20.85 6.32 23.64
C PHE A 650 -19.89 7.47 23.98
N ARG A 651 -18.62 7.25 24.34
CA ARG A 651 -17.63 8.34 24.54
C ARG A 651 -16.72 8.64 23.35
N CYS A 652 -17.14 8.31 22.13
CA CYS A 652 -16.41 8.64 20.89
C CYS A 652 -16.05 10.13 20.73
N GLN A 653 -16.84 11.04 21.31
CA GLN A 653 -16.63 12.47 21.19
C GLN A 653 -15.27 12.92 21.72
N MET A 654 -14.79 12.32 22.83
CA MET A 654 -13.46 12.62 23.38
C MET A 654 -12.35 12.31 22.39
N PHE A 655 -12.46 11.18 21.69
CA PHE A 655 -11.51 10.79 20.66
C PHE A 655 -11.53 11.78 19.50
N TYR A 656 -12.71 12.08 18.94
CA TYR A 656 -12.83 12.97 17.78
C TYR A 656 -12.54 14.44 18.07
N TRP A 657 -12.62 14.89 19.32
CA TRP A 657 -12.11 16.21 19.71
C TRP A 657 -10.59 16.32 19.59
N ARG A 658 -9.86 15.23 19.89
CA ARG A 658 -8.40 15.15 19.67
C ARG A 658 -8.03 14.76 18.25
N ARG A 659 -8.97 14.18 17.50
CA ARG A 659 -8.79 13.61 16.15
C ARG A 659 -9.90 14.05 15.18
N PRO A 660 -10.10 15.36 14.95
CA PRO A 660 -11.15 15.84 14.05
C PRO A 660 -10.80 15.54 12.59
N SER A 661 -11.80 15.15 11.79
CA SER A 661 -11.66 15.02 10.33
C SER A 661 -11.36 16.37 9.68
N SER A 662 -10.76 16.31 8.49
CA SER A 662 -10.47 17.48 7.67
C SER A 662 -11.74 18.14 7.13
N GLY A 663 -11.71 19.49 7.04
CA GLY A 663 -12.79 20.29 6.46
C GLY A 663 -12.66 20.55 4.95
N CYS A 664 -11.57 20.08 4.32
CA CYS A 664 -11.20 20.33 2.93
C CYS A 664 -11.03 21.82 2.53
N GLN A 665 -10.95 22.72 3.51
CA GLN A 665 -10.93 24.18 3.25
C GLN A 665 -9.62 24.65 2.62
N GLU A 666 -8.50 24.02 3.00
CA GLU A 666 -7.15 24.33 2.50
C GLU A 666 -6.73 23.41 1.34
N TYR A 667 -7.61 22.50 0.90
CA TYR A 667 -7.28 21.58 -0.19
C TYR A 667 -7.15 22.30 -1.53
N GLN A 668 -6.02 22.07 -2.19
CA GLN A 668 -5.77 22.54 -3.56
C GLN A 668 -5.60 21.34 -4.50
N PRO A 669 -6.29 21.32 -5.66
CA PRO A 669 -6.24 20.19 -6.58
C PRO A 669 -4.88 20.08 -7.29
N PRO A 670 -4.37 18.86 -7.53
CA PRO A 670 -3.12 18.64 -8.26
C PRO A 670 -3.29 18.88 -9.77
N ALA A 671 -2.18 19.13 -10.47
CA ALA A 671 -2.16 19.15 -11.93
C ALA A 671 -2.04 17.71 -12.47
N TRP A 672 -3.04 17.26 -13.22
CA TRP A 672 -3.19 15.87 -13.66
C TRP A 672 -3.20 15.76 -15.19
N GLY A 673 -2.33 14.92 -15.75
CA GLY A 673 -2.27 14.62 -17.18
C GLY A 673 -2.13 13.12 -17.46
N GLU A 674 -2.46 12.67 -18.67
CA GLU A 674 -2.38 11.26 -19.09
C GLU A 674 -1.98 11.10 -20.56
N VAL A 675 -1.23 10.03 -20.86
CA VAL A 675 -1.01 9.51 -22.22
C VAL A 675 -1.66 8.14 -22.36
N MET A 676 -2.33 7.92 -23.48
CA MET A 676 -3.02 6.67 -23.80
C MET A 676 -2.93 6.33 -25.29
N GLY A 677 -3.14 5.06 -25.62
CA GLY A 677 -3.20 4.62 -27.02
C GLY A 677 -1.88 4.82 -27.78
N ALA A 678 -1.98 5.12 -29.07
CA ALA A 678 -0.85 5.46 -29.93
C ALA A 678 -0.30 6.88 -29.66
N GLY A 679 0.01 7.21 -28.40
CA GLY A 679 0.61 8.50 -28.03
C GLY A 679 -0.37 9.67 -28.02
N THR A 680 -1.62 9.45 -27.61
CA THR A 680 -2.59 10.54 -27.37
C THR A 680 -2.32 11.16 -26.00
N PHE A 681 -1.88 12.41 -25.97
CA PHE A 681 -1.53 13.14 -24.75
C PHE A 681 -2.62 14.14 -24.36
N ASN A 682 -2.88 14.22 -23.05
CA ASN A 682 -3.53 15.34 -22.39
C ASN A 682 -2.62 15.82 -21.24
N THR A 683 -1.97 16.97 -21.42
CA THR A 683 -0.88 17.46 -20.56
C THR A 683 -1.38 17.97 -19.21
N ILE A 684 -0.51 18.12 -18.21
CA ILE A 684 -0.89 18.61 -16.87
C ILE A 684 -1.45 20.05 -16.89
N ASP A 685 -1.15 20.81 -17.95
CA ASP A 685 -1.63 22.17 -18.22
C ASP A 685 -2.69 22.26 -19.33
N ASN A 686 -3.29 21.13 -19.74
CA ASN A 686 -4.48 21.03 -20.58
C ASN A 686 -4.27 21.26 -22.11
N ASP A 687 -3.05 21.06 -22.60
CA ASP A 687 -2.77 20.88 -24.03
C ASP A 687 -3.06 19.44 -24.46
N LYS A 688 -3.64 19.28 -25.66
CA LYS A 688 -4.12 18.00 -26.20
C LYS A 688 -3.51 17.78 -27.58
N PHE A 689 -2.80 16.69 -27.78
CA PHE A 689 -2.14 16.37 -29.07
C PHE A 689 -1.88 14.87 -29.21
N ILE A 690 -1.64 14.40 -30.44
CA ILE A 690 -1.11 13.05 -30.70
C ILE A 690 0.32 13.17 -31.19
N PHE A 691 1.24 12.44 -30.55
CA PHE A 691 2.66 12.45 -30.85
C PHE A 691 3.19 11.02 -31.05
N ASN A 692 3.76 10.76 -32.24
CA ASN A 692 4.33 9.48 -32.60
C ASN A 692 5.75 9.67 -33.14
N GLU A 693 6.73 9.48 -32.28
CA GLU A 693 8.13 9.32 -32.67
C GLU A 693 8.77 8.26 -31.76
N PRO A 694 9.59 7.35 -32.31
CA PRO A 694 10.29 6.36 -31.51
C PRO A 694 11.47 7.00 -30.78
N GLY A 695 11.62 6.69 -29.49
CA GLY A 695 12.73 7.17 -28.68
C GLY A 695 12.42 7.24 -27.19
N VAL A 696 13.37 7.75 -26.43
CA VAL A 696 13.20 8.08 -25.01
C VAL A 696 13.05 9.58 -24.87
N TYR A 697 12.00 10.00 -24.16
CA TYR A 697 11.67 11.41 -23.96
C TYR A 697 11.60 11.75 -22.48
N ASN A 698 12.06 12.94 -22.11
CA ASN A 698 11.85 13.54 -20.81
C ASN A 698 10.37 13.92 -20.65
N GLY A 699 9.61 13.07 -19.96
CA GLY A 699 8.18 13.24 -19.73
C GLY A 699 7.88 14.43 -18.83
N ILE A 700 8.56 14.51 -17.67
CA ILE A 700 8.56 15.67 -16.77
C ILE A 700 9.97 15.81 -16.16
N TYR A 701 10.47 17.04 -16.13
CA TYR A 701 11.67 17.43 -15.42
C TYR A 701 11.38 18.65 -14.54
N ILE A 702 11.83 18.58 -13.28
CA ILE A 702 11.75 19.65 -12.30
C ILE A 702 13.15 19.82 -11.68
N PRO A 703 13.78 21.00 -11.81
CA PRO A 703 15.09 21.25 -11.22
C PRO A 703 15.01 21.36 -9.70
N LYS A 704 16.13 21.03 -9.02
CA LYS A 704 16.25 21.17 -7.56
C LYS A 704 16.16 22.64 -7.14
N THR A 705 15.41 22.93 -6.08
CA THR A 705 15.41 24.23 -5.39
C THR A 705 15.77 24.03 -3.91
N VAL A 706 15.70 25.10 -3.11
CA VAL A 706 15.89 25.03 -1.66
C VAL A 706 14.76 24.25 -0.98
N ALA A 707 13.53 24.34 -1.51
CA ALA A 707 12.33 23.78 -0.90
C ALA A 707 11.83 22.49 -1.59
N THR A 708 12.19 22.26 -2.85
CA THR A 708 11.69 21.12 -3.64
C THR A 708 12.83 20.28 -4.23
N PRO A 709 12.72 18.94 -4.23
CA PRO A 709 13.74 18.06 -4.80
C PRO A 709 13.76 18.12 -6.34
N GLU A 710 14.87 17.70 -6.94
CA GLU A 710 14.94 17.41 -8.39
C GLU A 710 14.06 16.21 -8.72
N VAL A 711 13.31 16.26 -9.82
CA VAL A 711 12.48 15.15 -10.31
C VAL A 711 12.75 14.92 -11.79
N LYS A 712 12.99 13.66 -12.16
CA LYS A 712 13.24 13.21 -13.53
C LYS A 712 12.31 12.06 -13.87
N ILE A 713 11.47 12.24 -14.88
CA ILE A 713 10.57 11.20 -15.40
C ILE A 713 10.83 11.08 -16.89
N GLN A 714 11.17 9.88 -17.36
CA GLN A 714 11.34 9.57 -18.79
C GLN A 714 10.34 8.51 -19.24
N ILE A 715 9.84 8.67 -20.46
CA ILE A 715 8.97 7.72 -21.14
C ILE A 715 9.70 7.14 -22.35
N ARG A 716 9.54 5.84 -22.58
CA ARG A 716 10.06 5.14 -23.75
C ARG A 716 8.92 4.84 -24.71
N MET A 717 9.04 5.33 -25.94
CA MET A 717 8.11 5.09 -27.03
C MET A 717 8.75 4.20 -28.07
N GLU A 718 8.10 3.09 -28.41
CA GLU A 718 8.58 2.13 -29.41
C GLU A 718 7.49 1.86 -30.45
N ARG A 719 7.90 1.43 -31.64
CA ARG A 719 6.98 1.10 -32.73
C ARG A 719 6.15 -0.13 -32.36
N TYR A 720 4.84 -0.01 -32.49
CA TYR A 720 3.93 -1.10 -32.18
C TYR A 720 4.02 -2.19 -33.26
N PRO A 721 4.08 -3.49 -32.90
CA PRO A 721 4.14 -4.55 -33.88
C PRO A 721 2.81 -4.67 -34.63
N ASN A 722 2.90 -5.01 -35.92
CA ASN A 722 1.77 -5.30 -36.76
C ASN A 722 1.16 -6.64 -36.34
N ARG A 723 0.01 -6.60 -35.67
CA ARG A 723 -0.70 -7.78 -35.17
C ARG A 723 -1.40 -8.60 -36.25
N ARG A 724 -1.39 -8.16 -37.52
CA ARG A 724 -1.88 -8.95 -38.67
C ARG A 724 -0.96 -10.12 -39.04
N VAL A 725 0.28 -10.15 -38.53
CA VAL A 725 1.24 -11.21 -38.84
C VAL A 725 0.80 -12.51 -38.17
N ASP A 726 0.60 -13.56 -38.96
CA ASP A 726 0.20 -14.88 -38.46
C ASP A 726 1.40 -15.64 -37.85
N PHE A 727 1.36 -15.83 -36.53
CA PHE A 727 2.38 -16.56 -35.77
C PHE A 727 2.38 -18.07 -36.07
N SER A 728 1.32 -18.63 -36.65
CA SER A 728 1.23 -20.05 -37.01
C SER A 728 2.24 -20.48 -38.08
N LEU A 729 2.78 -19.51 -38.84
CA LEU A 729 3.74 -19.74 -39.92
C LEU A 729 5.19 -19.93 -39.42
N LEU A 730 5.43 -19.82 -38.10
CA LEU A 730 6.72 -20.00 -37.46
C LEU A 730 7.31 -21.38 -37.78
N GLY A 731 8.55 -21.39 -38.30
CA GLY A 731 9.29 -22.63 -38.57
C GLY A 731 8.93 -23.32 -39.89
N ARG A 732 7.87 -22.89 -40.60
CA ARG A 732 7.56 -23.35 -41.97
C ARG A 732 8.01 -22.35 -43.04
N TYR A 733 7.61 -21.09 -42.92
CA TYR A 733 7.88 -20.04 -43.93
C TYR A 733 8.41 -18.73 -43.34
N MET A 734 8.42 -18.58 -42.01
CA MET A 734 8.93 -17.40 -41.33
C MET A 734 9.91 -17.78 -40.22
N ALA A 735 11.04 -17.09 -40.16
CA ALA A 735 12.01 -17.21 -39.09
C ALA A 735 11.52 -16.47 -37.83
N GLN A 736 11.88 -16.96 -36.64
CA GLN A 736 11.49 -16.34 -35.35
C GLN A 736 11.81 -14.84 -35.29
N GLN A 737 12.92 -14.42 -35.86
CA GLN A 737 13.37 -13.02 -35.88
C GLN A 737 12.48 -12.08 -36.71
N ASP A 738 11.66 -12.63 -37.62
CA ASP A 738 10.85 -11.88 -38.57
C ASP A 738 9.38 -11.76 -38.16
N LEU A 739 9.00 -12.35 -37.02
CA LEU A 739 7.63 -12.28 -36.48
C LEU A 739 7.23 -10.87 -36.05
N VAL A 740 8.19 -10.08 -35.56
CA VAL A 740 7.94 -8.71 -35.07
C VAL A 740 8.16 -7.74 -36.23
N GLN A 741 7.08 -7.42 -36.96
CA GLN A 741 7.08 -6.40 -38.02
C GLN A 741 6.55 -5.07 -37.48
N PRO A 742 7.28 -3.95 -37.57
CA PRO A 742 6.86 -2.70 -36.94
C PRO A 742 5.85 -1.90 -37.79
N THR A 743 4.94 -1.18 -37.12
CA THR A 743 4.03 -0.20 -37.74
C THR A 743 4.59 1.23 -37.71
N ASN A 744 3.84 2.20 -38.26
CA ASN A 744 4.15 3.64 -38.17
C ASN A 744 3.47 4.34 -36.99
N ALA A 745 2.98 3.57 -36.02
CA ALA A 745 2.51 4.08 -34.74
C ALA A 745 3.47 3.67 -33.62
N THR A 746 3.69 4.59 -32.70
CA THR A 746 4.47 4.34 -31.48
C THR A 746 3.58 4.33 -30.26
N VAL A 747 3.93 3.49 -29.30
CA VAL A 747 3.23 3.34 -28.02
C VAL A 747 4.21 3.48 -26.88
N VAL A 748 3.72 3.89 -25.71
CA VAL A 748 4.53 3.89 -24.50
C VAL A 748 4.75 2.45 -24.04
N THR A 749 6.00 2.03 -23.96
CA THR A 749 6.40 0.67 -23.53
C THR A 749 7.12 0.66 -22.19
N GLY A 750 7.50 1.83 -21.67
CA GLY A 750 8.13 1.94 -20.37
C GLY A 750 8.17 3.35 -19.82
N VAL A 751 8.20 3.45 -18.50
CA VAL A 751 8.38 4.69 -17.74
C VAL A 751 9.48 4.46 -16.73
N VAL A 752 10.33 5.46 -16.55
CA VAL A 752 11.34 5.48 -15.49
C VAL A 752 11.26 6.81 -14.75
N LEU A 753 11.37 6.75 -13.43
CA LEU A 753 11.31 7.92 -12.58
C LEU A 753 12.34 7.85 -11.45
N GLU A 754 12.86 9.01 -11.11
CA GLU A 754 13.70 9.25 -9.94
C GLU A 754 13.55 10.68 -9.45
N ALA A 755 13.80 10.89 -8.16
CA ALA A 755 13.98 12.18 -7.53
C ALA A 755 15.25 12.22 -6.68
N THR A 756 15.64 13.42 -6.22
CA THR A 756 16.79 13.60 -5.32
C THR A 756 16.67 12.67 -4.11
N GLY A 757 17.68 11.85 -3.84
CA GLY A 757 17.72 10.96 -2.67
C GLY A 757 16.88 9.68 -2.76
N THR A 758 16.16 9.46 -3.86
CA THR A 758 15.26 8.31 -4.04
C THR A 758 15.89 7.16 -4.86
N ASP A 759 15.33 5.96 -4.76
CA ASP A 759 15.65 4.83 -5.66
C ASP A 759 15.00 5.02 -7.04
N ARG A 760 15.72 4.64 -8.10
CA ARG A 760 15.19 4.68 -9.47
C ARG A 760 14.22 3.51 -9.70
N VAL A 761 13.02 3.82 -10.21
CA VAL A 761 11.99 2.83 -10.52
C VAL A 761 11.75 2.78 -12.02
N HIS A 762 11.83 1.58 -12.60
CA HIS A 762 11.45 1.31 -13.99
C HIS A 762 10.17 0.47 -14.01
N VAL A 763 9.17 0.94 -14.75
CA VAL A 763 7.95 0.19 -15.04
C VAL A 763 7.88 -0.04 -16.54
N LEU A 764 7.97 -1.30 -16.96
CA LEU A 764 8.08 -1.68 -18.37
C LEU A 764 6.95 -2.64 -18.75
N ALA A 765 6.41 -2.49 -19.96
CA ALA A 765 5.58 -3.53 -20.56
C ALA A 765 6.41 -4.81 -20.71
N ARG A 766 5.81 -5.98 -20.44
CA ARG A 766 6.50 -7.25 -20.67
C ARG A 766 6.70 -7.46 -22.17
N LYS A 767 7.83 -8.08 -22.53
CA LYS A 767 8.14 -8.46 -23.91
C LYS A 767 7.10 -9.46 -24.43
N ASP A 768 6.83 -9.44 -25.74
CA ASP A 768 5.66 -10.08 -26.36
C ASP A 768 5.42 -11.52 -25.90
N THR A 769 6.46 -12.34 -25.70
CA THR A 769 6.32 -13.76 -25.35
C THR A 769 6.17 -14.07 -23.85
N ARG A 770 6.01 -13.07 -22.96
CA ARG A 770 5.95 -13.26 -21.49
C ARG A 770 4.82 -12.47 -20.82
N ARG A 771 3.61 -12.60 -21.34
CA ARG A 771 2.43 -11.82 -20.87
C ARG A 771 1.37 -12.64 -20.14
N PHE A 772 1.53 -13.95 -20.00
CA PHE A 772 0.49 -14.82 -19.42
C PHE A 772 0.25 -14.60 -17.91
N ARG A 773 1.31 -14.39 -17.12
CA ARG A 773 1.22 -14.22 -15.65
C ARG A 773 1.37 -12.77 -15.20
N TYR A 774 2.35 -12.05 -15.76
CA TYR A 774 2.60 -10.63 -15.46
C TYR A 774 2.49 -9.84 -16.76
N ARG A 775 1.80 -8.70 -16.71
CA ARG A 775 1.64 -7.77 -17.83
C ARG A 775 2.78 -6.75 -17.90
N THR A 776 3.26 -6.35 -16.73
CA THR A 776 4.30 -5.34 -16.54
C THR A 776 5.49 -5.92 -15.75
N SER A 777 6.64 -5.26 -15.86
CA SER A 777 7.86 -5.53 -15.07
C SER A 777 8.17 -4.29 -14.24
N ILE A 778 8.26 -4.45 -12.93
CA ILE A 778 8.67 -3.38 -12.00
C ILE A 778 10.10 -3.67 -11.55
N ILE A 779 11.05 -2.84 -11.94
CA ILE A 779 12.47 -3.00 -11.61
C ILE A 779 12.89 -1.84 -10.71
N VAL A 780 13.43 -2.15 -9.53
CA VAL A 780 13.94 -1.18 -8.55
C VAL A 780 15.31 -1.61 -8.08
N GLY A 781 16.32 -0.75 -8.28
CA GLY A 781 17.73 -1.06 -8.01
C GLY A 781 18.26 -2.20 -8.88
N ASN A 782 17.90 -2.22 -10.17
CA ASN A 782 18.21 -3.29 -11.13
C ASN A 782 17.69 -4.69 -10.75
N ILE A 783 16.71 -4.79 -9.84
CA ILE A 783 16.10 -6.04 -9.42
C ILE A 783 14.61 -6.00 -9.72
N LEU A 784 14.09 -7.09 -10.29
CA LEU A 784 12.67 -7.27 -10.57
C LEU A 784 11.91 -7.54 -9.27
N ARG A 785 10.85 -6.75 -9.03
CA ARG A 785 10.00 -6.78 -7.84
C ARG A 785 8.65 -7.41 -8.17
N TYR A 786 8.17 -8.26 -7.27
CA TYR A 786 6.90 -8.97 -7.41
C TYR A 786 5.95 -8.54 -6.31
N PHE A 787 4.69 -8.29 -6.68
CA PHE A 787 3.63 -7.82 -5.77
C PHE A 787 2.54 -8.89 -5.54
N ASP A 788 2.89 -10.17 -5.68
CA ASP A 788 1.94 -11.29 -5.51
C ASP A 788 1.59 -11.51 -4.03
N THR A 789 2.59 -11.48 -3.16
CA THR A 789 2.44 -11.70 -1.71
C THR A 789 2.08 -10.42 -0.97
N MET A 790 2.55 -9.28 -1.46
CA MET A 790 2.32 -7.98 -0.82
C MET A 790 2.15 -6.90 -1.89
N ARG A 791 1.01 -6.20 -1.83
CA ARG A 791 0.55 -5.23 -2.84
C ARG A 791 1.20 -3.85 -2.74
N ILE A 792 1.83 -3.54 -1.60
CA ILE A 792 2.47 -2.23 -1.33
C ILE A 792 3.91 -2.50 -0.90
N GLN A 793 4.89 -1.93 -1.60
CA GLN A 793 6.32 -2.04 -1.28
C GLN A 793 6.95 -0.65 -1.16
N ARG A 794 7.78 -0.47 -0.12
CA ARG A 794 8.53 0.77 0.11
C ARG A 794 10.00 0.56 -0.18
N PHE A 795 10.57 1.52 -0.89
CA PHE A 795 11.97 1.65 -1.26
C PHE A 795 12.49 2.99 -0.73
N LYS A 796 13.76 3.32 -0.98
CA LYS A 796 14.34 4.57 -0.48
C LYS A 796 13.63 5.77 -1.14
N GLY A 797 12.81 6.50 -0.37
CA GLY A 797 12.06 7.68 -0.81
C GLY A 797 11.02 7.43 -1.91
N VAL A 798 10.66 6.16 -2.17
CA VAL A 798 9.65 5.78 -3.16
C VAL A 798 8.74 4.71 -2.59
N MET A 799 7.44 4.89 -2.77
CA MET A 799 6.45 3.86 -2.54
C MET A 799 5.90 3.36 -3.87
N VAL A 800 5.79 2.04 -4.01
CA VAL A 800 5.14 1.40 -5.16
C VAL A 800 3.99 0.54 -4.65
N TYR A 801 2.81 0.69 -5.24
CA TYR A 801 1.69 -0.18 -4.94
C TYR A 801 0.92 -0.58 -6.20
N VAL A 802 0.27 -1.74 -6.16
CA VAL A 802 -0.48 -2.31 -7.28
C VAL A 802 -1.91 -2.63 -6.89
N ASN A 803 -2.84 -2.48 -7.83
CA ASN A 803 -4.24 -2.84 -7.66
C ASN A 803 -4.42 -4.38 -7.58
N ASN A 804 -5.47 -4.86 -6.91
CA ASN A 804 -5.70 -6.27 -6.57
C ASN A 804 -6.23 -7.16 -7.72
N VAL A 805 -6.05 -6.78 -8.98
CA VAL A 805 -6.54 -7.60 -10.10
C VAL A 805 -5.71 -8.89 -10.20
N GLU A 806 -6.36 -10.05 -10.10
CA GLU A 806 -5.79 -11.39 -9.91
C GLU A 806 -4.74 -11.83 -10.96
N ARG A 807 -4.62 -11.12 -12.09
CA ARG A 807 -3.69 -11.45 -13.19
C ARG A 807 -2.86 -10.24 -13.64
N GLY A 808 -1.69 -10.10 -13.01
CA GLY A 808 -0.51 -9.59 -13.70
C GLY A 808 -0.11 -8.13 -13.53
N GLN A 809 -0.39 -7.52 -12.38
CA GLN A 809 0.04 -6.13 -12.08
C GLN A 809 -0.39 -5.15 -13.20
N PRO A 810 -1.67 -5.13 -13.60
CA PRO A 810 -2.12 -4.35 -14.74
C PRO A 810 -2.13 -2.84 -14.46
N GLU A 811 -2.18 -2.45 -13.19
CA GLU A 811 -2.22 -1.05 -12.75
C GLU A 811 -1.28 -0.87 -11.56
N ILE A 812 -0.33 0.05 -11.73
CA ILE A 812 0.80 0.28 -10.84
C ILE A 812 0.84 1.76 -10.50
N TYR A 813 1.03 2.07 -9.23
CA TYR A 813 1.21 3.42 -8.74
C TYR A 813 2.61 3.56 -8.17
N VAL A 814 3.31 4.63 -8.56
CA VAL A 814 4.62 4.97 -8.05
C VAL A 814 4.57 6.38 -7.48
N VAL A 815 4.91 6.52 -6.21
CA VAL A 815 4.86 7.79 -5.46
C VAL A 815 6.26 8.18 -5.00
N LEU A 816 6.69 9.37 -5.41
CA LEU A 816 7.92 10.01 -4.94
C LEU A 816 7.60 10.78 -3.65
N GLU A 817 7.99 10.24 -2.50
CA GLU A 817 7.50 10.66 -1.17
C GLU A 817 7.80 12.14 -0.87
N GLU A 818 9.05 12.58 -1.01
CA GLU A 818 9.47 13.97 -0.73
C GLU A 818 8.95 14.96 -1.79
N ALA A 819 8.89 14.52 -3.05
CA ALA A 819 8.38 15.34 -4.15
C ALA A 819 6.85 15.48 -4.13
N GLN A 820 6.14 14.55 -3.49
CA GLN A 820 4.68 14.44 -3.58
C GLN A 820 4.17 14.35 -5.02
N ILE A 821 4.91 13.64 -5.88
CA ILE A 821 4.54 13.40 -7.28
C ILE A 821 4.21 11.92 -7.44
N GLY A 822 3.05 11.67 -8.04
CA GLY A 822 2.53 10.33 -8.27
C GLY A 822 2.38 10.02 -9.75
N ILE A 823 2.69 8.79 -10.14
CA ILE A 823 2.47 8.26 -11.50
C ILE A 823 1.62 7.00 -11.39
N ARG A 824 0.56 6.93 -12.21
CA ARG A 824 -0.19 5.71 -12.46
C ARG A 824 0.21 5.15 -13.81
N VAL A 825 0.69 3.92 -13.84
CA VAL A 825 1.03 3.17 -15.05
C VAL A 825 0.06 2.00 -15.17
N ARG A 826 -0.70 1.96 -16.26
CA ARG A 826 -1.66 0.90 -16.52
C ARG A 826 -1.36 0.24 -17.87
N GLU A 827 -1.36 -1.08 -17.94
CA GLU A 827 -1.41 -1.73 -19.26
C GLU A 827 -2.80 -1.50 -19.86
N SER A 828 -2.82 -0.94 -21.06
CA SER A 828 -4.03 -0.60 -21.80
C SER A 828 -4.91 -1.83 -21.97
N TYR A 829 -6.18 -1.72 -21.58
CA TYR A 829 -7.20 -2.77 -21.73
C TYR A 829 -6.93 -4.07 -20.99
N ALA A 830 -5.99 -4.07 -20.04
CA ALA A 830 -5.56 -5.30 -19.35
C ALA A 830 -6.64 -5.92 -18.47
N ILE A 831 -7.60 -5.14 -17.97
CA ILE A 831 -8.72 -5.63 -17.15
C ILE A 831 -9.75 -6.41 -18.00
N ASP A 832 -9.86 -6.10 -19.29
CA ASP A 832 -10.88 -6.68 -20.16
C ASP A 832 -10.37 -7.84 -21.01
N ILE A 833 -9.08 -8.14 -21.00
CA ILE A 833 -8.53 -9.10 -21.95
C ILE A 833 -8.98 -10.55 -21.72
N ASP A 834 -9.25 -10.94 -20.47
CA ASP A 834 -9.85 -12.24 -20.17
C ASP A 834 -11.29 -12.36 -20.74
N ARG A 835 -11.94 -11.24 -21.08
CA ARG A 835 -13.24 -11.20 -21.76
C ARG A 835 -13.11 -11.25 -23.29
N LEU A 836 -11.91 -11.03 -23.83
CA LEU A 836 -11.65 -10.96 -25.25
C LEU A 836 -11.09 -12.30 -25.76
N SER A 837 -11.99 -13.23 -26.09
CA SER A 837 -11.63 -14.59 -26.55
C SER A 837 -10.73 -14.65 -27.80
N GLU A 838 -10.73 -13.60 -28.63
CA GLU A 838 -9.90 -13.50 -29.84
C GLU A 838 -8.47 -13.01 -29.55
N TYR A 839 -8.19 -12.50 -28.36
CA TYR A 839 -6.86 -12.04 -27.95
C TYR A 839 -6.24 -13.02 -26.96
N GLN A 840 -5.32 -13.86 -27.45
CA GLN A 840 -4.63 -14.86 -26.63
C GLN A 840 -3.58 -14.26 -25.68
N GLU A 841 -3.12 -13.01 -25.90
CA GLU A 841 -2.07 -12.34 -25.13
C GLU A 841 -2.31 -10.83 -24.99
N SER A 842 -1.67 -10.19 -24.00
CA SER A 842 -1.84 -8.74 -23.77
C SER A 842 -1.29 -7.84 -24.87
N MET A 843 -1.89 -6.65 -24.96
CA MET A 843 -1.61 -5.67 -26.00
C MET A 843 -0.23 -5.03 -25.86
N GLY A 844 0.35 -4.96 -24.65
CA GLY A 844 1.70 -4.47 -24.42
C GLY A 844 1.91 -2.96 -24.57
N MET A 845 0.86 -2.19 -24.35
CA MET A 845 0.86 -0.74 -24.44
C MET A 845 0.54 -0.17 -23.07
N LEU A 846 1.28 0.85 -22.63
CA LEU A 846 1.07 1.47 -21.33
C LEU A 846 0.34 2.81 -21.46
N ASN A 847 -0.70 2.98 -20.66
CA ASN A 847 -1.24 4.30 -20.32
C ASN A 847 -0.49 4.83 -19.10
N VAL A 848 -0.13 6.11 -19.12
CA VAL A 848 0.64 6.75 -18.05
C VAL A 848 -0.03 8.04 -17.64
N ALA A 849 -0.54 8.10 -16.42
CA ALA A 849 -1.05 9.32 -15.82
C ALA A 849 -0.06 9.88 -14.80
N VAL A 850 0.12 11.19 -14.79
CA VAL A 850 1.03 11.89 -13.89
C VAL A 850 0.27 12.96 -13.12
N SER A 851 0.55 13.03 -11.82
CA SER A 851 -0.06 13.97 -10.89
C SER A 851 1.02 14.79 -10.20
N VAL A 852 0.97 16.11 -10.39
CA VAL A 852 1.94 17.07 -9.87
C VAL A 852 1.28 17.92 -8.79
N ALA A 853 1.86 17.92 -7.59
CA ALA A 853 1.33 18.67 -6.45
C ALA A 853 1.33 20.20 -6.69
N PRO A 854 0.37 20.94 -6.09
CA PRO A 854 0.26 22.40 -6.23
C PRO A 854 1.50 23.19 -5.82
N GLN A 855 2.36 22.62 -4.96
CA GLN A 855 3.61 23.23 -4.49
C GLN A 855 4.60 23.56 -5.62
N TYR A 856 4.43 22.97 -6.81
CA TYR A 856 5.24 23.26 -7.99
C TYR A 856 4.70 24.43 -8.84
N GLY A 857 3.58 25.04 -8.44
CA GLY A 857 3.01 26.21 -9.12
C GLY A 857 2.31 25.93 -10.44
N VAL A 858 2.11 24.66 -10.80
CA VAL A 858 1.39 24.28 -12.02
C VAL A 858 -0.10 24.39 -11.75
N ARG A 859 -0.79 25.28 -12.46
CA ARG A 859 -2.23 25.39 -12.35
C ARG A 859 -2.90 24.31 -13.22
N PRO A 860 -3.86 23.55 -12.65
CA PRO A 860 -4.59 22.55 -13.43
C PRO A 860 -5.36 23.15 -14.60
N ASP A 861 -5.79 24.41 -14.50
CA ASP A 861 -6.64 25.10 -15.47
C ASP A 861 -5.94 25.58 -16.75
N GLY A 862 -4.61 25.49 -16.80
CA GLY A 862 -3.81 25.93 -17.94
C GLY A 862 -3.64 27.45 -18.04
N ASP A 863 -4.11 28.23 -17.05
CA ASP A 863 -3.87 29.68 -17.00
C ASP A 863 -2.43 29.98 -16.56
N LYS A 864 -1.66 30.57 -17.48
CA LYS A 864 -0.24 30.93 -17.26
C LYS A 864 0.01 32.43 -17.20
N THR A 865 -1.03 33.26 -17.22
CA THR A 865 -0.93 34.73 -17.37
C THR A 865 -0.04 35.42 -16.33
N ARG A 866 0.05 34.85 -15.11
CA ARG A 866 0.89 35.37 -14.01
C ARG A 866 1.94 34.39 -13.52
N GLU A 867 2.15 33.27 -14.21
CA GLU A 867 3.02 32.21 -13.71
C GLU A 867 4.50 32.63 -13.68
N GLN A 868 4.96 33.43 -14.64
CA GLN A 868 6.32 33.99 -14.61
C GLN A 868 6.55 34.92 -13.40
N GLU A 869 5.58 35.79 -13.08
CA GLU A 869 5.61 36.67 -11.91
C GLU A 869 5.61 35.85 -10.61
N LEU A 870 4.75 34.84 -10.52
CA LEU A 870 4.63 33.94 -9.35
C LEU A 870 5.91 33.11 -9.15
N ARG A 871 6.49 32.57 -10.23
CA ARG A 871 7.75 31.82 -10.15
C ARG A 871 8.89 32.66 -9.60
N GLN A 872 9.00 33.91 -10.04
CA GLN A 872 10.02 34.84 -9.53
C GLN A 872 9.76 35.27 -8.08
N ARG A 873 8.49 35.51 -7.72
CA ARG A 873 8.10 35.95 -6.37
C ARG A 873 8.27 34.84 -5.31
N TYR A 874 7.88 33.62 -5.64
CA TYR A 874 7.84 32.49 -4.71
C TYR A 874 8.96 31.46 -4.94
N ASN A 875 9.94 31.77 -5.80
CA ASN A 875 11.07 30.90 -6.14
C ASN A 875 10.64 29.47 -6.55
N LEU A 876 9.57 29.37 -7.33
CA LEU A 876 9.01 28.08 -7.78
C LEU A 876 9.82 27.51 -8.95
N PRO A 877 10.05 26.19 -9.00
CA PRO A 877 10.82 25.57 -10.07
C PRO A 877 10.09 25.62 -11.42
N ARG A 878 10.85 25.61 -12.52
CA ARG A 878 10.31 25.46 -13.88
C ARG A 878 9.99 23.99 -14.17
N VAL A 879 8.71 23.63 -14.17
CA VAL A 879 8.23 22.31 -14.60
C VAL A 879 8.16 22.27 -16.13
N SER A 880 8.73 21.26 -16.78
CA SER A 880 8.69 21.10 -18.24
C SER A 880 8.90 19.66 -18.70
N GLY A 881 8.45 19.30 -19.89
CA GLY A 881 8.59 17.95 -20.47
C GLY A 881 7.50 17.65 -21.50
N VAL A 882 7.39 16.39 -21.96
CA VAL A 882 6.30 16.00 -22.89
C VAL A 882 4.91 16.24 -22.30
N PHE A 883 4.74 16.05 -20.98
CA PHE A 883 3.49 16.36 -20.28
C PHE A 883 3.29 17.86 -20.01
N ARG A 884 4.19 18.73 -20.49
CA ARG A 884 4.11 20.19 -20.41
C ARG A 884 5.03 20.85 -21.45
N PRO A 885 4.71 20.76 -22.76
CA PRO A 885 5.67 21.05 -23.83
C PRO A 885 5.93 22.55 -24.05
N PHE A 886 4.96 23.39 -23.69
CA PHE A 886 5.03 24.85 -23.80
C PHE A 886 4.86 25.51 -22.42
N PRO A 887 5.85 25.40 -21.51
CA PRO A 887 5.71 25.92 -20.14
C PRO A 887 5.54 27.45 -20.07
N ASP A 888 5.91 28.17 -21.12
CA ASP A 888 5.90 29.64 -21.17
C ASP A 888 4.83 30.21 -22.13
N GLN A 889 4.01 29.37 -22.78
CA GLN A 889 2.91 29.79 -23.66
C GLN A 889 1.56 29.38 -23.08
N ALA A 890 0.52 30.19 -23.24
CA ALA A 890 -0.83 29.86 -22.76
C ALA A 890 -1.33 28.53 -23.34
N SER A 891 -1.98 27.72 -22.51
CA SER A 891 -2.55 26.44 -22.93
C SER A 891 -3.99 26.60 -23.43
N ASN A 892 -4.47 25.56 -24.11
CA ASN A 892 -5.84 25.53 -24.61
C ASN A 892 -6.89 25.47 -23.49
N SER A 893 -8.12 25.91 -23.80
CA SER A 893 -9.26 25.81 -22.88
C SER A 893 -9.68 24.35 -22.64
N TYR A 894 -10.21 24.06 -21.46
CA TYR A 894 -10.77 22.74 -21.12
C TYR A 894 -11.79 22.23 -22.13
N MET A 895 -12.59 23.14 -22.68
CA MET A 895 -13.69 22.84 -23.58
C MET A 895 -13.23 22.46 -25.00
N ASN A 896 -11.98 22.76 -25.37
CA ASN A 896 -11.48 22.47 -26.71
C ASN A 896 -11.18 20.97 -26.83
N THR A 897 -11.79 20.31 -27.80
CA THR A 897 -11.51 18.89 -28.12
C THR A 897 -10.30 18.76 -29.04
N LEU A 898 -9.69 17.58 -29.07
CA LEU A 898 -8.60 17.26 -30.00
C LEU A 898 -9.11 17.34 -31.45
N THR A 899 -8.35 17.97 -32.33
CA THR A 899 -8.66 18.10 -33.76
C THR A 899 -7.67 17.33 -34.64
N LEU A 900 -8.00 17.13 -35.93
CA LEU A 900 -7.09 16.49 -36.88
C LEU A 900 -5.78 17.26 -37.10
N GLN A 901 -5.74 18.56 -36.80
CA GLN A 901 -4.52 19.37 -36.92
C GLN A 901 -3.53 19.09 -35.78
N ASP A 902 -4.01 18.57 -34.65
CA ASP A 902 -3.20 18.26 -33.47
C ASP A 902 -2.51 16.89 -33.58
N VAL A 903 -2.78 16.13 -34.65
CA VAL A 903 -2.20 14.80 -34.90
C VAL A 903 -0.86 14.92 -35.61
N ASN A 904 0.23 14.65 -34.89
CA ASN A 904 1.60 14.78 -35.36
C ASN A 904 1.88 16.15 -35.99
N SER A 905 1.36 17.20 -35.36
CA SER A 905 1.56 18.58 -35.81
C SER A 905 3.04 18.97 -35.76
N GLU A 906 3.49 19.72 -36.76
CA GLU A 906 4.92 20.06 -36.86
C GLU A 906 5.39 20.93 -35.68
N GLN A 907 4.52 21.79 -35.14
CA GLN A 907 4.81 22.64 -33.99
C GLN A 907 5.10 21.82 -32.72
N TYR A 908 4.19 20.93 -32.32
CA TYR A 908 4.41 20.09 -31.13
C TYR A 908 5.56 19.11 -31.36
N ARG A 909 5.63 18.51 -32.54
CA ARG A 909 6.64 17.50 -32.88
C ARG A 909 8.06 18.07 -32.82
N GLN A 910 8.33 19.20 -33.48
CA GLN A 910 9.66 19.83 -33.46
C GLN A 910 10.05 20.29 -32.05
N GLN A 911 9.13 20.92 -31.33
CA GLN A 911 9.36 21.33 -29.95
C GLN A 911 9.75 20.14 -29.08
N ILE A 912 9.00 19.03 -29.13
CA ILE A 912 9.23 17.85 -28.29
C ILE A 912 10.55 17.17 -28.65
N ILE A 913 10.84 17.01 -29.95
CA ILE A 913 12.07 16.39 -30.43
C ILE A 913 13.31 17.21 -30.01
N GLN A 914 13.29 18.53 -30.19
CA GLN A 914 14.46 19.38 -29.96
C GLN A 914 14.70 19.66 -28.46
N MET A 915 13.65 19.68 -27.64
CA MET A 915 13.74 20.06 -26.22
C MET A 915 13.73 18.87 -25.25
N TYR A 916 13.07 17.76 -25.59
CA TYR A 916 12.77 16.69 -24.64
C TYR A 916 13.25 15.30 -25.05
N ARG A 917 13.71 15.08 -26.30
CA ARG A 917 14.25 13.77 -26.70
C ARG A 917 15.65 13.56 -26.11
N VAL A 918 15.87 12.38 -25.52
CA VAL A 918 17.18 11.95 -25.04
C VAL A 918 18.07 11.57 -26.23
N GLN A 919 19.30 12.10 -26.26
CA GLN A 919 20.22 11.92 -27.39
C GLN A 919 20.58 10.45 -27.61
N GLY A 920 20.59 10.00 -28.89
CA GLY A 920 20.95 8.63 -29.26
C GLY A 920 19.91 7.58 -28.89
N SER A 921 18.69 8.00 -28.52
CA SER A 921 17.58 7.10 -28.20
C SER A 921 16.62 6.84 -29.37
N GLY A 922 16.69 7.63 -30.45
CA GLY A 922 15.85 7.46 -31.63
C GLY A 922 16.31 6.34 -32.57
N GLU A 923 15.56 6.11 -33.65
CA GLU A 923 15.97 5.16 -34.71
C GLU A 923 17.25 5.62 -35.42
N GLN A 924 17.98 4.68 -36.02
CA GLN A 924 19.19 4.97 -36.78
C GLN A 924 18.93 6.03 -37.86
N GLY A 925 19.72 7.11 -37.85
CA GLY A 925 19.59 8.23 -38.80
C GLY A 925 18.56 9.29 -38.41
N SER A 926 17.86 9.16 -37.28
CA SER A 926 16.95 10.18 -36.73
C SER A 926 17.64 11.28 -35.91
N ASP A 927 18.94 11.12 -35.63
CA ASP A 927 19.76 12.06 -34.85
C ASP A 927 20.42 13.16 -35.70
N GLN A 928 20.31 13.09 -37.04
CA GLN A 928 20.86 14.13 -37.92
C GLN A 928 20.09 15.44 -37.69
N ASN A 929 20.78 16.48 -37.18
CA ASN A 929 20.27 17.84 -36.89
C ASN A 929 19.52 18.08 -35.57
N ILE A 930 19.67 17.24 -34.53
CA ILE A 930 19.17 17.63 -33.19
C ILE A 930 20.06 18.73 -32.60
N ASN A 931 19.62 19.98 -32.70
CA ASN A 931 20.19 21.08 -31.93
C ASN A 931 19.53 21.05 -30.55
N ASN A 932 20.18 20.45 -29.56
CA ASN A 932 19.58 20.11 -28.27
C ASN A 932 19.38 21.35 -27.38
N GLN A 933 18.41 22.21 -27.74
CA GLN A 933 18.09 23.45 -27.03
C GLN A 933 17.64 23.19 -25.59
N GLY A 934 17.17 21.97 -25.27
CA GLY A 934 16.86 21.53 -23.92
C GLY A 934 18.04 21.66 -22.94
N ASN A 935 19.28 21.54 -23.44
CA ASN A 935 20.49 21.70 -22.64
C ASN A 935 20.63 23.11 -22.05
N ASN A 936 20.12 24.15 -22.73
CA ASN A 936 20.13 25.52 -22.22
C ASN A 936 19.26 25.69 -20.96
N TYR A 937 18.31 24.77 -20.76
CA TYR A 937 17.42 24.74 -19.61
C TYR A 937 17.79 23.63 -18.60
N GLY A 938 18.97 23.02 -18.74
CA GLY A 938 19.48 22.00 -17.83
C GLY A 938 18.72 20.67 -17.88
N MET A 939 18.13 20.32 -19.04
CA MET A 939 17.43 19.04 -19.22
C MET A 939 18.36 17.84 -19.04
N PRO A 940 17.88 16.73 -18.44
CA PRO A 940 18.65 15.49 -18.35
C PRO A 940 18.96 14.92 -19.74
N THR A 941 20.24 14.66 -20.00
CA THR A 941 20.74 14.05 -21.25
C THR A 941 21.00 12.56 -21.12
N GLU A 942 21.05 12.03 -19.90
CA GLU A 942 21.26 10.62 -19.64
C GLU A 942 19.99 9.80 -19.89
N ASN A 943 20.14 8.67 -20.58
CA ASN A 943 19.06 7.71 -20.77
C ASN A 943 18.93 6.81 -19.53
N MET A 944 17.90 7.05 -18.71
CA MET A 944 17.71 6.33 -17.45
C MET A 944 17.35 4.84 -17.63
N PHE A 945 16.96 4.40 -18.83
CA PHE A 945 16.71 2.98 -19.14
C PHE A 945 18.01 2.19 -19.37
N THR A 946 19.08 2.84 -19.84
CA THR A 946 20.36 2.19 -20.15
C THR A 946 21.42 2.46 -19.09
N THR A 947 21.38 3.61 -18.41
CA THR A 947 22.33 3.94 -17.34
C THR A 947 21.94 3.28 -16.01
N SER A 948 22.94 3.01 -15.17
CA SER A 948 22.78 2.60 -13.76
C SER A 948 23.56 3.54 -12.86
N ARG A 949 23.00 3.85 -11.68
CA ARG A 949 23.72 4.59 -10.64
C ARG A 949 24.82 3.75 -10.04
N ASP A 950 25.81 4.38 -9.42
CA ASP A 950 26.90 3.67 -8.74
C ASP A 950 26.39 2.72 -7.65
N GLU A 951 25.34 3.11 -6.93
CA GLU A 951 24.66 2.27 -5.93
C GLU A 951 24.02 1.02 -6.54
N ASP A 952 23.56 1.10 -7.80
CA ASP A 952 22.87 0.02 -8.52
C ASP A 952 23.81 -0.89 -9.31
N LYS A 953 25.04 -0.45 -9.59
CA LYS A 953 26.05 -1.22 -10.33
C LYS A 953 26.35 -2.57 -9.68
N LYS A 954 26.22 -2.65 -8.36
CA LYS A 954 26.36 -3.91 -7.60
C LYS A 954 25.32 -4.98 -7.98
N PHE A 955 24.22 -4.57 -8.62
CA PHE A 955 23.13 -5.44 -9.07
C PHE A 955 23.09 -5.63 -10.60
N GLU A 956 24.05 -5.11 -11.37
CA GLU A 956 24.08 -5.32 -12.84
C GLU A 956 24.35 -6.76 -13.26
N VAL A 957 24.74 -7.61 -12.32
CA VAL A 957 24.97 -9.03 -12.57
C VAL A 957 23.69 -9.86 -12.63
N PHE A 958 22.57 -9.25 -12.25
CA PHE A 958 21.25 -9.82 -12.42
C PHE A 958 20.78 -9.65 -13.88
N PRO A 959 20.18 -10.68 -14.51
CA PRO A 959 19.69 -10.60 -15.90
C PRO A 959 18.69 -9.46 -16.12
N GLU A 960 18.00 -9.03 -15.06
CA GLU A 960 17.12 -7.87 -15.00
C GLU A 960 17.76 -6.58 -15.54
N ALA A 961 19.07 -6.37 -15.38
CA ALA A 961 19.78 -5.20 -15.91
C ALA A 961 19.76 -5.15 -17.45
N GLN A 962 19.74 -6.30 -18.12
CA GLN A 962 19.58 -6.39 -19.59
C GLN A 962 18.10 -6.26 -20.01
N MET A 963 17.17 -6.65 -19.12
CA MET A 963 15.74 -6.53 -19.39
C MET A 963 15.29 -5.06 -19.47
N LYS A 964 15.89 -4.17 -18.68
CA LYS A 964 15.57 -2.73 -18.71
C LYS A 964 16.09 -1.99 -19.95
N SER A 965 17.27 -2.36 -20.44
CA SER A 965 17.98 -1.60 -21.49
C SER A 965 17.58 -2.00 -22.90
N GLY A 966 17.16 -3.25 -23.12
CA GLY A 966 16.71 -3.71 -24.43
C GLY A 966 15.30 -3.21 -24.82
N PRO A 967 15.00 -3.11 -26.13
CA PRO A 967 13.66 -2.78 -26.60
C PRO A 967 12.65 -3.87 -26.22
N ILE A 968 11.38 -3.49 -26.07
CA ILE A 968 10.27 -4.43 -25.87
C ILE A 968 9.92 -5.10 -27.20
N TYR A 969 9.78 -4.30 -28.26
CA TYR A 969 9.48 -4.77 -29.61
C TYR A 969 10.75 -4.82 -30.46
N LYS A 970 11.59 -5.83 -30.21
CA LYS A 970 12.83 -6.00 -30.97
C LYS A 970 12.53 -6.51 -32.38
N THR A 971 12.75 -5.66 -33.38
CA THR A 971 12.61 -5.99 -34.80
C THR A 971 13.90 -6.56 -35.39
N SER A 972 13.78 -7.30 -36.50
CA SER A 972 14.93 -7.67 -37.33
C SER A 972 15.52 -6.41 -38.00
N PRO A 973 16.85 -6.28 -38.15
CA PRO A 973 17.49 -5.10 -38.77
C PRO A 973 16.96 -4.74 -40.16
N LYS A 974 16.38 -5.71 -40.88
CA LYS A 974 15.77 -5.46 -42.20
C LYS A 974 14.55 -4.52 -42.16
N TYR A 975 13.88 -4.40 -41.02
CA TYR A 975 12.72 -3.52 -40.83
C TYR A 975 13.09 -2.13 -40.30
N GLU A 976 14.38 -1.84 -40.13
CA GLU A 976 14.87 -0.54 -39.65
C GLU A 976 15.34 0.37 -40.81
N THR A 977 15.40 -0.13 -42.03
CA THR A 977 15.95 0.59 -43.20
C THR A 977 15.02 0.53 -44.43
N GLY A 978 15.25 1.43 -45.39
CA GLY A 978 14.51 1.46 -46.66
C GLY A 978 13.03 1.83 -46.50
N ALA A 979 12.14 1.06 -47.15
CA ALA A 979 10.69 1.29 -47.14
C ALA A 979 10.02 1.10 -45.77
N TYR A 980 10.70 0.46 -44.82
CA TYR A 980 10.21 0.20 -43.46
C TYR A 980 10.64 1.27 -42.44
N ARG A 981 11.36 2.31 -42.89
CA ARG A 981 11.76 3.44 -42.05
C ARG A 981 10.52 4.13 -41.48
N PHE A 982 10.56 4.46 -40.19
CA PHE A 982 9.48 5.17 -39.53
C PHE A 982 9.20 6.53 -40.19
N TYR A 983 7.91 6.84 -40.37
CA TYR A 983 7.44 8.19 -40.68
C TYR A 983 6.16 8.50 -39.89
N PRO A 984 6.03 9.69 -39.28
CA PRO A 984 4.85 10.05 -38.52
C PRO A 984 3.67 10.35 -39.47
N VAL A 985 2.51 9.73 -39.22
CA VAL A 985 1.29 9.95 -40.02
C VAL A 985 0.54 11.15 -39.46
N THR A 986 0.38 12.22 -40.25
CA THR A 986 -0.41 13.40 -39.85
C THR A 986 -1.91 13.15 -39.99
N GLY A 987 -2.73 13.90 -39.26
CA GLY A 987 -4.19 13.75 -39.31
C GLY A 987 -4.78 13.96 -40.71
N GLN A 988 -4.20 14.86 -41.51
CA GLN A 988 -4.62 15.06 -42.91
C GLN A 988 -4.32 13.86 -43.80
N VAL A 989 -3.11 13.28 -43.67
CA VAL A 989 -2.71 12.09 -44.43
C VAL A 989 -3.56 10.89 -44.03
N MET A 990 -3.84 10.72 -42.74
CA MET A 990 -4.71 9.66 -42.22
C MET A 990 -6.13 9.78 -42.77
N ASN A 991 -6.73 10.97 -42.74
CA ASN A 991 -8.09 11.18 -43.26
C ASN A 991 -8.17 10.97 -44.78
N GLN A 992 -7.19 11.48 -45.54
CA GLN A 992 -7.09 11.23 -46.99
C GLN A 992 -6.99 9.73 -47.30
N ARG A 993 -6.11 9.02 -46.58
CA ARG A 993 -5.93 7.58 -46.72
C ARG A 993 -7.23 6.82 -46.44
N LEU A 994 -7.94 7.15 -45.37
CA LEU A 994 -9.22 6.52 -45.03
C LEU A 994 -10.28 6.73 -46.12
N GLN A 995 -10.38 7.95 -46.67
CA GLN A 995 -11.29 8.26 -47.77
C GLN A 995 -10.94 7.47 -49.03
N THR A 996 -9.66 7.46 -49.43
CA THR A 996 -9.19 6.68 -50.58
C THR A 996 -9.47 5.18 -50.39
N CYS A 997 -9.20 4.63 -49.21
CA CYS A 997 -9.46 3.23 -48.90
C CYS A 997 -10.95 2.87 -48.93
N ARG A 998 -11.81 3.75 -48.41
CA ARG A 998 -13.27 3.57 -48.48
C ARG A 998 -13.77 3.58 -49.92
N ASP A 999 -13.31 4.55 -50.71
CA ASP A 999 -13.75 4.71 -52.09
C ASP A 999 -13.25 3.54 -52.97
N MET A 1000 -12.05 2.99 -52.70
CA MET A 1000 -11.56 1.75 -53.34
C MET A 1000 -12.42 0.53 -52.98
N GLN A 1001 -12.90 0.40 -51.74
CA GLN A 1001 -13.80 -0.70 -51.37
C GLN A 1001 -15.20 -0.56 -51.99
N GLN A 1002 -15.66 0.66 -52.22
CA GLN A 1002 -16.98 0.93 -52.80
C GLN A 1002 -16.96 0.92 -54.34
N SER A 1003 -15.83 1.18 -54.98
CA SER A 1003 -15.70 1.25 -56.43
C SER A 1003 -15.40 -0.13 -57.03
N ASN A 1004 -16.46 -0.86 -57.40
CA ASN A 1004 -16.37 -2.00 -58.32
C ASN A 1004 -16.07 -1.50 -59.76
N THR A 1005 -14.85 -1.05 -60.02
CA THR A 1005 -14.45 -0.59 -61.36
C THR A 1005 -14.10 -1.79 -62.26
N ILE A 1006 -15.08 -2.22 -63.05
CA ILE A 1006 -15.05 -3.43 -63.91
C ILE A 1006 -14.10 -3.29 -65.14
N ASN A 1007 -13.44 -2.15 -65.36
CA ASN A 1007 -12.59 -1.90 -66.55
C ASN A 1007 -11.27 -1.16 -66.21
N LEU A 1008 -10.45 -1.70 -65.31
CA LEU A 1008 -9.09 -1.19 -65.06
C LEU A 1008 -8.06 -1.90 -65.95
N GLN A 1009 -7.06 -1.17 -66.46
CA GLN A 1009 -5.90 -1.79 -67.11
C GLN A 1009 -5.16 -2.72 -66.12
N PRO A 1010 -4.56 -3.84 -66.57
CA PRO A 1010 -3.99 -4.87 -65.68
C PRO A 1010 -2.96 -4.32 -64.69
N LEU A 1011 -2.11 -3.40 -65.14
CA LEU A 1011 -1.10 -2.75 -64.29
C LEU A 1011 -1.74 -1.83 -63.23
N GLN A 1012 -2.79 -1.09 -63.61
CA GLN A 1012 -3.54 -0.23 -62.71
C GLN A 1012 -4.23 -1.07 -61.62
N SER A 1013 -4.83 -2.20 -61.99
CA SER A 1013 -5.47 -3.14 -61.06
C SER A 1013 -4.48 -3.74 -60.06
N GLN A 1014 -3.28 -4.12 -60.50
CA GLN A 1014 -2.24 -4.62 -59.60
C GLN A 1014 -1.74 -3.54 -58.62
N LEU A 1015 -1.50 -2.32 -59.09
CA LEU A 1015 -1.07 -1.21 -58.22
C LEU A 1015 -2.14 -0.84 -57.19
N THR A 1016 -3.42 -0.84 -57.58
CA THR A 1016 -4.53 -0.60 -56.66
C THR A 1016 -4.68 -1.72 -55.62
N ALA A 1017 -4.51 -2.97 -56.02
CA ALA A 1017 -4.54 -4.12 -55.10
C ALA A 1017 -3.36 -4.09 -54.11
N ASP A 1018 -2.16 -3.79 -54.57
CA ASP A 1018 -0.96 -3.69 -53.72
C ASP A 1018 -1.06 -2.52 -52.73
N TYR A 1019 -1.58 -1.38 -53.17
CA TYR A 1019 -1.87 -0.24 -52.28
C TYR A 1019 -2.94 -0.60 -51.24
N GLY A 1020 -4.02 -1.30 -51.64
CA GLY A 1020 -5.06 -1.79 -50.74
C GLY A 1020 -4.54 -2.75 -49.66
N HIS A 1021 -3.65 -3.67 -50.02
CA HIS A 1021 -3.06 -4.64 -49.08
C HIS A 1021 -2.06 -4.02 -48.11
N THR A 1022 -1.29 -3.02 -48.53
CA THR A 1022 -0.18 -2.47 -47.73
C THR A 1022 -0.55 -1.22 -46.94
N GLN A 1023 -1.47 -0.38 -47.42
CA GLN A 1023 -1.78 0.92 -46.81
C GLN A 1023 -3.16 1.02 -46.16
N CYS A 1024 -4.12 0.16 -46.52
CA CYS A 1024 -5.49 0.28 -46.00
C CYS A 1024 -5.75 -0.52 -44.72
N PRO A 1025 -6.60 0.01 -43.80
CA PRO A 1025 -7.21 -0.81 -42.76
C PRO A 1025 -8.16 -1.84 -43.40
N ASP A 1026 -8.47 -2.93 -42.69
CA ASP A 1026 -9.29 -4.02 -43.22
C ASP A 1026 -10.72 -3.54 -43.52
N ASN A 1027 -11.23 -2.61 -42.70
CA ASN A 1027 -12.58 -2.04 -42.84
C ASN A 1027 -12.57 -0.52 -42.63
N PRO A 1028 -12.15 0.29 -43.62
CA PRO A 1028 -12.14 1.75 -43.56
C PRO A 1028 -13.53 2.36 -43.34
N ALA A 1029 -14.60 1.72 -43.83
CA ALA A 1029 -15.97 2.20 -43.62
C ALA A 1029 -16.38 2.11 -42.14
N ALA A 1030 -16.07 1.00 -41.47
CA ALA A 1030 -16.32 0.82 -40.04
C ALA A 1030 -15.53 1.82 -39.19
N VAL A 1031 -14.28 2.12 -39.55
CA VAL A 1031 -13.46 3.13 -38.84
C VAL A 1031 -14.18 4.48 -38.79
N ILE A 1032 -14.68 4.96 -39.92
CA ILE A 1032 -15.36 6.25 -40.03
C ILE A 1032 -16.71 6.21 -39.27
N GLN A 1033 -17.48 5.13 -39.45
CA GLN A 1033 -18.81 4.99 -38.84
C GLN A 1033 -18.76 4.88 -37.31
N ASP A 1034 -17.86 4.05 -36.78
CA ASP A 1034 -17.80 3.74 -35.34
C ASP A 1034 -17.13 4.86 -34.54
N CYS A 1035 -16.09 5.48 -35.09
CA CYS A 1035 -15.35 6.55 -34.41
C CYS A 1035 -16.07 7.91 -34.48
N GLY A 1036 -16.73 8.23 -35.59
CA GLY A 1036 -17.30 9.56 -35.84
C GLY A 1036 -16.21 10.64 -35.77
N ASP A 1037 -16.45 11.70 -35.02
CA ASP A 1037 -15.50 12.83 -34.87
C ASP A 1037 -14.39 12.61 -33.82
N SER A 1038 -14.34 11.43 -33.19
CA SER A 1038 -13.32 11.12 -32.19
C SER A 1038 -11.96 10.89 -32.85
N VAL A 1039 -11.12 11.92 -32.85
CA VAL A 1039 -9.75 11.86 -33.42
C VAL A 1039 -8.88 10.76 -32.80
N PRO A 1040 -8.86 10.53 -31.46
CA PRO A 1040 -8.11 9.42 -30.87
C PRO A 1040 -8.55 8.05 -31.40
N CYS A 1041 -9.86 7.85 -31.58
CA CYS A 1041 -10.41 6.61 -32.13
C CYS A 1041 -10.01 6.39 -33.59
N LEU A 1042 -10.16 7.44 -34.42
CA LEU A 1042 -9.79 7.38 -35.85
C LEU A 1042 -8.32 7.01 -36.02
N TYR A 1043 -7.45 7.61 -35.21
CA TYR A 1043 -6.02 7.36 -35.26
C TYR A 1043 -5.66 5.93 -34.82
N ASP A 1044 -6.07 5.51 -33.62
CA ASP A 1044 -5.70 4.19 -33.10
C ASP A 1044 -6.34 3.04 -33.88
N TYR A 1045 -7.61 3.17 -34.30
CA TYR A 1045 -8.26 2.15 -35.13
C TYR A 1045 -7.55 2.05 -36.49
N SER A 1046 -7.24 3.17 -37.15
CA SER A 1046 -6.56 3.12 -38.46
C SER A 1046 -5.13 2.59 -38.38
N MET A 1047 -4.36 2.97 -37.35
CA MET A 1047 -2.94 2.60 -37.21
C MET A 1047 -2.73 1.18 -36.68
N PHE A 1048 -3.53 0.74 -35.70
CA PHE A 1048 -3.45 -0.63 -35.18
C PHE A 1048 -4.30 -1.62 -35.97
N ASN A 1049 -5.21 -1.12 -36.82
CA ASN A 1049 -6.20 -1.93 -37.52
C ASN A 1049 -7.00 -2.84 -36.57
N ALA A 1050 -7.43 -2.29 -35.44
CA ALA A 1050 -8.17 -3.02 -34.42
C ALA A 1050 -9.34 -2.18 -33.90
N LYS A 1051 -10.57 -2.65 -34.16
CA LYS A 1051 -11.82 -1.97 -33.76
C LYS A 1051 -11.89 -1.74 -32.25
N ILE A 1052 -11.55 -2.78 -31.49
CA ILE A 1052 -11.63 -2.78 -30.03
C ILE A 1052 -10.67 -1.73 -29.44
N LEU A 1053 -9.44 -1.62 -29.96
CA LEU A 1053 -8.47 -0.63 -29.48
C LEU A 1053 -8.99 0.80 -29.74
N GLY A 1054 -9.49 1.09 -30.94
CA GLY A 1054 -10.05 2.41 -31.25
C GLY A 1054 -11.25 2.80 -30.38
N LEU A 1055 -12.22 1.90 -30.22
CA LEU A 1055 -13.41 2.15 -29.39
C LEU A 1055 -13.08 2.30 -27.91
N ASN A 1056 -12.11 1.53 -27.39
CA ASN A 1056 -11.74 1.64 -26.00
C ASN A 1056 -10.96 2.93 -25.71
N VAL A 1057 -10.06 3.38 -26.61
CA VAL A 1057 -9.42 4.71 -26.49
C VAL A 1057 -10.49 5.82 -26.42
N LYS A 1058 -11.52 5.74 -27.27
CA LYS A 1058 -12.64 6.71 -27.26
C LYS A 1058 -13.30 6.81 -25.88
N ASN A 1059 -13.61 5.66 -25.28
CA ASN A 1059 -14.25 5.59 -23.98
C ASN A 1059 -13.32 6.08 -22.85
N GLU A 1060 -12.05 5.67 -22.87
CA GLU A 1060 -11.05 6.10 -21.90
C GLU A 1060 -10.81 7.62 -21.97
N TRP A 1061 -10.66 8.17 -23.16
CA TRP A 1061 -10.47 9.61 -23.37
C TRP A 1061 -11.64 10.44 -22.82
N ASN A 1062 -12.88 10.00 -23.07
CA ASN A 1062 -14.07 10.67 -22.56
C ASN A 1062 -14.17 10.58 -21.03
N THR A 1063 -13.90 9.40 -20.47
CA THR A 1063 -13.92 9.17 -19.01
C THR A 1063 -12.86 10.04 -18.34
N PHE A 1064 -11.61 10.01 -18.83
CA PHE A 1064 -10.52 10.82 -18.33
C PHE A 1064 -10.83 12.31 -18.39
N THR A 1065 -11.38 12.80 -19.51
CA THR A 1065 -11.72 14.22 -19.66
C THR A 1065 -12.76 14.66 -18.64
N SER A 1066 -13.77 13.82 -18.37
CA SER A 1066 -14.78 14.08 -17.34
C SER A 1066 -14.19 14.05 -15.93
N ASP A 1067 -13.43 13.01 -15.58
CA ASP A 1067 -12.86 12.85 -14.24
C ASP A 1067 -11.87 13.98 -13.93
N ARG A 1068 -11.06 14.39 -14.92
CA ARG A 1068 -10.15 15.51 -14.78
C ARG A 1068 -10.87 16.81 -14.49
N PHE A 1069 -12.00 17.08 -15.16
CA PHE A 1069 -12.77 18.30 -14.94
C PHE A 1069 -13.27 18.39 -13.48
N ASP A 1070 -13.75 17.29 -12.91
CA ASP A 1070 -14.20 17.27 -11.52
C ASP A 1070 -13.04 17.32 -10.52
N ALA A 1071 -11.91 16.71 -10.86
CA ALA A 1071 -10.73 16.66 -10.02
C ALA A 1071 -9.94 17.98 -9.99
N SER A 1072 -9.91 18.73 -11.09
CA SER A 1072 -9.17 20.00 -11.19
C SER A 1072 -9.94 21.19 -10.61
N ARG A 1073 -11.24 21.02 -10.36
CA ARG A 1073 -12.10 22.06 -9.80
C ARG A 1073 -11.76 22.34 -8.33
N GLN A 1074 -11.69 23.62 -7.98
CA GLN A 1074 -11.64 24.04 -6.59
C GLN A 1074 -13.06 24.06 -6.00
N TYR A 1075 -13.27 23.35 -4.89
CA TYR A 1075 -14.53 23.34 -4.15
C TYR A 1075 -14.42 24.28 -2.95
N ASN A 1076 -15.46 25.07 -2.74
CA ASN A 1076 -15.56 25.98 -1.60
C ASN A 1076 -16.28 25.26 -0.45
N SER A 1077 -15.63 25.20 0.72
CA SER A 1077 -16.13 24.50 1.90
C SER A 1077 -16.31 25.44 3.10
N CYS A 1078 -17.44 25.33 3.80
CA CYS A 1078 -17.66 25.98 5.10
C CYS A 1078 -17.04 25.21 6.26
N GLY A 1079 -16.43 24.05 6.00
CA GLY A 1079 -15.81 23.21 7.00
C GLY A 1079 -16.83 22.48 7.89
N VAL A 1080 -16.30 21.90 8.97
CA VAL A 1080 -17.04 21.00 9.87
C VAL A 1080 -17.92 21.80 10.84
N ILE A 1081 -19.16 21.35 11.06
CA ILE A 1081 -20.03 21.90 12.12
C ILE A 1081 -19.70 21.19 13.43
N ASN A 1082 -19.12 21.89 14.40
CA ASN A 1082 -18.87 21.33 15.73
C ASN A 1082 -20.15 21.37 16.58
N ILE A 1083 -20.54 20.22 17.15
CA ILE A 1083 -21.73 20.06 17.99
C ILE A 1083 -21.27 19.60 19.37
N GLU A 1084 -21.47 20.45 20.38
CA GLU A 1084 -21.12 20.16 21.77
C GLU A 1084 -22.06 19.17 22.48
N TYR A 1085 -23.38 19.23 22.22
CA TYR A 1085 -24.43 18.45 22.92
C TYR A 1085 -25.27 17.62 21.95
N PRO A 1086 -24.73 16.53 21.37
CA PRO A 1086 -25.41 15.77 20.33
C PRO A 1086 -26.42 14.73 20.86
N GLU A 1087 -26.65 14.66 22.17
CA GLU A 1087 -27.54 13.67 22.76
C GLU A 1087 -28.95 13.76 22.17
N TYR A 1088 -29.46 12.63 21.68
CA TYR A 1088 -30.78 12.49 21.04
C TYR A 1088 -30.98 13.33 19.76
N LEU A 1089 -29.92 13.91 19.19
CA LEU A 1089 -29.90 14.65 17.92
C LEU A 1089 -29.62 13.71 16.73
N MET A 1090 -30.25 13.96 15.57
CA MET A 1090 -30.12 13.20 14.32
C MET A 1090 -29.98 14.14 13.11
N LYS A 1091 -29.25 13.73 12.07
CA LYS A 1091 -29.02 14.51 10.84
C LYS A 1091 -30.02 14.04 9.79
N THR A 1092 -30.79 14.98 9.24
CA THR A 1092 -31.72 14.71 8.15
C THR A 1092 -30.92 14.73 6.84
N SER A 1093 -31.02 13.66 6.06
CA SER A 1093 -30.05 13.30 5.00
C SER A 1093 -28.68 12.93 5.57
N SER A 1094 -28.60 11.74 6.18
CA SER A 1094 -27.38 11.21 6.80
C SER A 1094 -26.19 11.13 5.83
N LEU A 1095 -26.45 10.92 4.54
CA LEU A 1095 -25.46 10.62 3.50
C LEU A 1095 -25.29 11.71 2.42
N SER A 1096 -25.81 12.93 2.61
CA SER A 1096 -25.55 14.04 1.66
C SER A 1096 -24.39 14.93 2.10
N SER A 1097 -23.75 15.56 1.10
CA SER A 1097 -22.80 16.65 1.31
C SER A 1097 -23.47 17.74 2.16
N ALA A 1098 -22.77 18.11 3.23
CA ALA A 1098 -23.26 19.03 4.24
C ALA A 1098 -22.11 19.93 4.69
N TYR A 1099 -21.34 20.43 3.72
CA TYR A 1099 -20.19 21.31 3.96
C TYR A 1099 -19.78 22.16 2.75
N MET A 1100 -20.26 21.88 1.54
CA MET A 1100 -19.90 22.65 0.35
C MET A 1100 -20.79 23.88 0.17
N GLN A 1101 -20.30 24.88 -0.58
CA GLN A 1101 -21.04 26.11 -0.88
C GLN A 1101 -22.42 25.79 -1.50
N GLY A 1102 -23.48 26.28 -0.85
CA GLY A 1102 -24.87 26.05 -1.28
C GLY A 1102 -25.55 24.86 -0.59
N ASP A 1103 -24.80 23.99 0.09
CA ASP A 1103 -25.35 22.89 0.87
C ASP A 1103 -26.13 23.40 2.09
N VAL A 1104 -27.11 22.60 2.51
CA VAL A 1104 -27.91 22.80 3.72
C VAL A 1104 -27.85 21.56 4.59
N ALA A 1105 -27.35 21.70 5.82
CA ALA A 1105 -27.31 20.65 6.83
C ALA A 1105 -28.47 20.84 7.82
N ARG A 1106 -29.37 19.85 7.94
CA ARG A 1106 -30.52 19.91 8.85
C ARG A 1106 -30.40 18.90 9.97
N PHE A 1107 -30.63 19.34 11.20
CA PHE A 1107 -30.63 18.53 12.41
C PHE A 1107 -32.05 18.42 12.96
N GLU A 1108 -32.39 17.25 13.49
CA GLU A 1108 -33.68 16.95 14.13
C GLU A 1108 -33.42 16.19 15.43
N CYS A 1109 -34.41 16.06 16.31
CA CYS A 1109 -34.31 15.25 17.52
C CYS A 1109 -35.11 13.96 17.38
N PHE A 1110 -34.78 12.93 18.17
CA PHE A 1110 -35.64 11.75 18.28
C PHE A 1110 -37.07 12.13 18.70
N GLN A 1111 -38.04 11.28 18.34
CA GLN A 1111 -39.47 11.54 18.56
C GLN A 1111 -39.85 11.84 20.03
N SER A 1112 -39.06 11.39 21.01
CA SER A 1112 -39.24 11.64 22.44
C SER A 1112 -38.80 13.04 22.90
N HIS A 1113 -38.14 13.82 22.05
CA HIS A 1113 -37.53 15.12 22.39
C HIS A 1113 -38.06 16.25 21.49
N TRP A 1114 -37.89 17.50 21.93
CA TRP A 1114 -38.10 18.70 21.13
C TRP A 1114 -36.75 19.33 20.76
N ILE A 1115 -36.63 19.80 19.53
CA ILE A 1115 -35.44 20.55 19.07
C ILE A 1115 -35.52 22.01 19.52
N LYS A 1116 -34.39 22.55 19.99
CA LYS A 1116 -34.19 23.95 20.32
C LYS A 1116 -32.94 24.47 19.58
N GLY A 1117 -32.84 25.77 19.37
CA GLY A 1117 -31.76 26.40 18.60
C GLY A 1117 -31.99 26.40 17.08
N VAL A 1118 -30.96 26.78 16.33
CA VAL A 1118 -30.99 26.78 14.86
C VAL A 1118 -30.70 25.37 14.36
N HIS A 1119 -31.68 24.78 13.70
CA HIS A 1119 -31.62 23.39 13.25
C HIS A 1119 -31.29 23.25 11.75
N GLU A 1120 -31.20 24.36 11.02
CA GLU A 1120 -30.84 24.40 9.60
C GLU A 1120 -29.59 25.26 9.41
N TYR A 1121 -28.53 24.65 8.90
CA TYR A 1121 -27.26 25.28 8.61
C TYR A 1121 -27.05 25.41 7.12
N LYS A 1122 -26.86 26.63 6.62
CA LYS A 1122 -26.64 26.90 5.19
C LYS A 1122 -25.23 27.44 4.97
N CYS A 1123 -24.47 26.79 4.08
CA CYS A 1123 -23.13 27.21 3.73
C CYS A 1123 -23.19 28.35 2.69
N GLY A 1124 -22.70 29.53 3.07
CA GLY A 1124 -22.79 30.73 2.24
C GLY A 1124 -21.51 31.58 2.24
N ILE A 1125 -21.44 32.51 1.28
CA ILE A 1125 -20.36 33.49 1.19
C ILE A 1125 -20.62 34.64 2.17
N VAL A 1126 -19.60 34.99 2.95
CA VAL A 1126 -19.60 36.15 3.84
C VAL A 1126 -18.50 37.10 3.38
N VAL A 1127 -18.89 38.32 3.04
CA VAL A 1127 -17.97 39.39 2.64
C VAL A 1127 -17.59 40.18 3.88
N ASP A 1128 -16.29 40.23 4.21
CA ASP A 1128 -15.82 40.96 5.38
C ASP A 1128 -15.80 42.47 5.10
N ARG A 1129 -16.80 43.21 5.61
CA ARG A 1129 -16.95 44.65 5.40
C ARG A 1129 -15.86 45.49 6.10
N ASN A 1130 -15.10 44.92 7.03
CA ASN A 1130 -14.11 45.65 7.83
C ASN A 1130 -12.73 45.76 7.15
N ARG A 1131 -12.49 45.08 6.01
CA ARG A 1131 -11.26 45.19 5.20
C ARG A 1131 -11.59 45.28 3.69
N PRO A 1132 -12.17 46.40 3.22
CA PRO A 1132 -12.63 46.54 1.84
C PRO A 1132 -11.51 46.51 0.77
N ASN A 1133 -10.24 46.65 1.17
CA ASN A 1133 -9.12 46.73 0.23
C ASN A 1133 -8.55 45.36 -0.21
N LEU A 1134 -9.02 44.25 0.38
CA LEU A 1134 -8.46 42.91 0.14
C LEU A 1134 -9.38 41.96 -0.63
N ASN A 1135 -10.64 42.33 -0.94
CA ASN A 1135 -11.62 41.43 -1.57
C ASN A 1135 -11.65 40.02 -0.93
N GLU A 1136 -11.42 39.92 0.37
CA GLU A 1136 -11.42 38.66 1.11
C GLU A 1136 -12.88 38.25 1.39
N TYR A 1137 -13.31 37.19 0.71
CA TYR A 1137 -14.56 36.49 0.99
C TYR A 1137 -14.24 35.18 1.70
N ARG A 1138 -15.06 34.80 2.68
CA ARG A 1138 -14.95 33.53 3.39
C ARG A 1138 -16.24 32.75 3.31
N PHE A 1139 -16.14 31.43 3.35
CA PHE A 1139 -17.28 30.54 3.39
C PHE A 1139 -17.55 30.18 4.85
N GLU A 1140 -18.73 30.56 5.33
CA GLU A 1140 -19.14 30.29 6.70
C GLU A 1140 -20.56 29.77 6.76
N TRP A 1141 -20.82 29.00 7.80
CA TRP A 1141 -22.17 28.65 8.21
C TRP A 1141 -22.93 29.88 8.70
N ASN A 1142 -24.25 29.88 8.54
CA ASN A 1142 -25.13 30.89 9.14
C ASN A 1142 -24.95 30.95 10.67
N LYS A 1143 -25.03 32.18 11.21
CA LYS A 1143 -24.89 32.43 12.66
C LYS A 1143 -26.18 32.05 13.39
N GLY A 1144 -26.06 31.42 14.56
CA GLY A 1144 -27.20 31.00 15.38
C GLY A 1144 -26.78 30.27 16.66
N GLU A 1145 -27.75 29.99 17.52
CA GLU A 1145 -27.57 29.09 18.67
C GLU A 1145 -27.50 27.63 18.19
N GLN A 1146 -26.59 26.84 18.76
CA GLN A 1146 -26.41 25.43 18.40
C GLN A 1146 -27.68 24.61 18.68
N PRO A 1147 -28.03 23.63 17.82
CA PRO A 1147 -29.17 22.75 18.07
C PRO A 1147 -28.88 21.80 19.24
N TRP A 1148 -29.90 21.60 20.06
CA TRP A 1148 -29.88 20.60 21.14
C TRP A 1148 -31.29 20.07 21.40
N CYS A 1149 -31.36 18.90 22.05
CA CYS A 1149 -32.62 18.18 22.27
C CYS A 1149 -33.02 18.24 23.74
N ARG A 1150 -34.29 18.60 24.01
CA ARG A 1150 -34.89 18.55 25.35
C ARG A 1150 -35.94 17.44 25.45
N PRO A 1151 -36.00 16.64 26.54
CA PRO A 1151 -37.06 15.68 26.75
C PRO A 1151 -38.44 16.35 26.76
N ARG A 1152 -39.43 15.72 26.11
CA ARG A 1152 -40.81 16.24 26.06
C ARG A 1152 -41.45 16.38 27.44
N GLU A 1153 -41.18 15.45 28.35
CA GLU A 1153 -41.71 15.45 29.72
C GLU A 1153 -41.22 16.67 30.51
N MET A 1154 -39.92 16.94 30.43
CA MET A 1154 -39.30 18.08 31.10
C MET A 1154 -39.79 19.41 30.52
N GLU A 1155 -39.96 19.49 29.19
CA GLU A 1155 -40.51 20.70 28.54
C GLU A 1155 -41.95 20.95 28.98
N ASN A 1156 -42.80 19.92 29.00
CA ASN A 1156 -44.17 20.04 29.48
C ASN A 1156 -44.20 20.53 30.93
N PHE A 1157 -43.34 19.98 31.79
CA PHE A 1157 -43.22 20.42 33.18
C PHE A 1157 -42.83 21.91 33.30
N LEU A 1158 -41.84 22.37 32.53
CA LEU A 1158 -41.43 23.78 32.52
C LEU A 1158 -42.52 24.71 32.00
N ILE A 1159 -43.26 24.30 30.96
CA ILE A 1159 -44.41 25.05 30.44
C ILE A 1159 -45.46 25.21 31.55
N TRP A 1160 -45.85 24.12 32.23
CA TRP A 1160 -46.80 24.18 33.33
C TRP A 1160 -46.33 25.08 34.48
N LEU A 1161 -45.05 24.98 34.86
CA LEU A 1161 -44.47 25.83 35.90
C LEU A 1161 -44.50 27.31 35.51
N SER A 1162 -44.21 27.65 34.25
CA SER A 1162 -44.28 29.03 33.76
C SER A 1162 -45.71 29.59 33.75
N ILE A 1163 -46.71 28.76 33.41
CA ILE A 1163 -48.12 29.14 33.42
C ILE A 1163 -48.58 29.42 34.86
N ILE A 1164 -48.23 28.52 35.80
CA ILE A 1164 -48.56 28.69 37.22
C ILE A 1164 -47.89 29.95 37.80
N ALA A 1165 -46.60 30.17 37.49
CA ALA A 1165 -45.89 31.36 37.94
C ALA A 1165 -46.47 32.65 37.33
N GLY A 1166 -46.89 32.62 36.06
CA GLY A 1166 -47.57 33.73 35.40
C GLY A 1166 -48.91 34.06 36.07
N ILE A 1167 -49.73 33.04 36.38
CA ILE A 1167 -51.00 33.21 37.10
C ILE A 1167 -50.75 33.82 38.49
N LEU A 1168 -49.76 33.30 39.24
CA LEU A 1168 -49.37 33.85 40.54
C LEU A 1168 -48.89 35.30 40.42
N GLY A 1169 -48.12 35.64 39.39
CA GLY A 1169 -47.68 37.01 39.11
C GLY A 1169 -48.85 37.96 38.85
N VAL A 1170 -49.85 37.53 38.08
CA VAL A 1170 -51.08 38.31 37.82
C VAL A 1170 -51.89 38.50 39.12
N ILE A 1171 -52.01 37.46 39.94
CA ILE A 1171 -52.71 37.56 41.24
C ILE A 1171 -52.00 38.57 42.15
N VAL A 1172 -50.67 38.51 42.25
CA VAL A 1172 -49.89 39.48 43.03
C VAL A 1172 -50.05 40.90 42.49
N PHE A 1173 -50.09 41.08 41.16
CA PHE A 1173 -50.32 42.38 40.54
C PHE A 1173 -51.71 42.94 40.84
N VAL A 1174 -52.76 42.11 40.83
CA VAL A 1174 -54.12 42.51 41.21
C VAL A 1174 -54.20 42.87 42.70
N ILE A 1175 -53.53 42.11 43.58
CA ILE A 1175 -53.43 42.42 45.00
C ILE A 1175 -52.73 43.77 45.22
N LEU A 1176 -51.66 44.05 44.48
CA LEU A 1176 -50.95 45.34 44.53
C LEU A 1176 -51.83 46.50 44.07
N ILE A 1177 -52.62 46.33 43.00
CA ILE A 1177 -53.60 47.34 42.56
C ILE A 1177 -54.67 47.55 43.64
N PHE A 1178 -55.19 46.48 44.23
CA PHE A 1178 -56.17 46.57 45.30
C PHE A 1178 -55.60 47.29 46.53
N LEU A 1179 -54.36 46.99 46.92
CA LEU A 1179 -53.65 47.68 48.00
C LEU A 1179 -53.43 49.16 47.67
N CYS A 1180 -53.04 49.52 46.45
CA CYS A 1180 -52.94 50.92 46.02
C CYS A 1180 -54.29 51.64 46.09
N CYS A 1181 -55.37 51.02 45.59
CA CYS A 1181 -56.72 51.59 45.68
C CYS A 1181 -57.21 51.68 47.14
N TRP A 1182 -56.86 50.72 48.00
CA TRP A 1182 -57.16 50.74 49.42
C TRP A 1182 -56.45 51.87 50.15
N ILE A 1183 -55.17 52.09 49.85
CA ILE A 1183 -54.38 53.20 50.39
C ILE A 1183 -54.97 54.55 49.94
N VAL A 1184 -55.39 54.69 48.68
CA VAL A 1184 -56.07 55.89 48.18
C VAL A 1184 -57.43 56.11 48.85
N LYS A 1185 -58.20 55.03 49.08
CA LYS A 1185 -59.49 55.09 49.80
C LYS A 1185 -59.33 55.50 51.26
N GLN A 1186 -58.33 54.97 51.97
CA GLN A 1186 -57.98 55.38 53.34
C GLN A 1186 -57.56 56.86 53.40
N LYS A 1187 -56.82 57.34 52.39
CA LYS A 1187 -56.42 58.75 52.30
C LYS A 1187 -57.62 59.69 52.10
N LYS A 1188 -58.58 59.33 51.23
CA LYS A 1188 -59.84 60.08 51.05
C LYS A 1188 -60.79 60.01 52.24
N LEU A 1189 -60.81 58.90 52.99
CA LEU A 1189 -61.57 58.76 54.24
C LEU A 1189 -61.00 59.66 55.35
N ASN A 1190 -59.68 59.83 55.40
CA ASN A 1190 -59.04 60.75 56.33
C ASN A 1190 -59.30 62.23 55.95
N GLU A 1191 -59.27 62.59 54.67
CA GLU A 1191 -59.65 63.94 54.19
C GLU A 1191 -61.14 64.25 54.43
N ALA A 1192 -62.04 63.26 54.32
CA ALA A 1192 -63.46 63.42 54.65
C ALA A 1192 -63.74 63.54 56.16
N ASN A 1193 -62.90 62.94 57.01
CA ASN A 1193 -62.98 63.06 58.47
C ASN A 1193 -62.38 64.38 58.98
N GLU A 1194 -61.43 64.99 58.27
CA GLU A 1194 -60.92 66.33 58.59
C GLU A 1194 -61.93 67.44 58.25
N ASN A 1195 -62.68 67.32 57.15
CA ASN A 1195 -63.76 68.27 56.80
C ASN A 1195 -64.98 68.22 57.75
N ARG A 1196 -65.16 67.15 58.53
CA ARG A 1196 -66.18 67.07 59.60
C ARG A 1196 -65.72 67.67 60.94
N ARG A 1197 -64.42 67.95 61.13
CA ARG A 1197 -63.87 68.56 62.36
C ARG A 1197 -63.80 70.09 62.33
N GLN A 1198 -64.03 70.75 61.19
CA GLN A 1198 -64.04 72.21 61.08
C GLN A 1198 -65.37 72.91 61.45
N ASN A 1199 -66.49 72.19 61.58
CA ASN A 1199 -67.82 72.76 61.86
C ASN A 1199 -68.36 72.53 63.28
N GLY A 1200 -67.50 72.27 64.27
CA GLY A 1200 -67.99 71.96 65.62
C GLY A 1200 -66.93 72.11 66.70
N MET A 1201 -66.47 73.34 66.95
CA MET A 1201 -65.94 73.74 68.25
C MET A 1201 -65.88 75.27 68.39
N ASP A 1202 -67.05 75.91 68.37
CA ASP A 1202 -67.27 77.13 69.16
C ASP A 1202 -67.56 76.71 70.60
N MET A 1203 -66.53 76.69 71.45
CA MET A 1203 -66.57 77.21 72.82
C MET A 1203 -65.27 76.86 73.56
N ALA A 1204 -64.40 77.88 73.62
CA ALA A 1204 -63.79 78.44 74.82
C ALA A 1204 -63.22 77.43 75.85
N SER A 1205 -61.89 77.33 75.96
CA SER A 1205 -61.02 78.22 76.76
C SER A 1205 -60.95 77.80 78.25
N ARG A 1206 -59.75 77.43 78.74
CA ARG A 1206 -58.85 78.34 79.48
C ARG A 1206 -57.68 77.57 80.13
N SER A 1207 -56.47 78.14 80.01
CA SER A 1207 -55.33 78.12 80.98
C SER A 1207 -54.64 76.76 81.31
N SER A 1208 -53.33 76.63 81.57
CA SER A 1208 -52.18 77.56 81.67
C SER A 1208 -50.90 76.76 81.99
N MET A 1209 -49.80 77.08 81.28
CA MET A 1209 -48.39 77.20 81.70
C MET A 1209 -47.53 76.02 82.27
N THR A 1210 -46.47 75.73 81.49
CA THR A 1210 -45.01 75.68 81.81
C THR A 1210 -44.39 74.68 82.80
N GLY A 1211 -43.28 74.03 82.40
CA GLY A 1211 -42.29 73.47 83.33
C GLY A 1211 -41.18 72.54 82.78
N SER A 1212 -40.10 73.13 82.23
CA SER A 1212 -38.65 72.86 82.48
C SER A 1212 -37.98 71.45 82.60
N ARG A 1213 -36.89 71.30 81.80
CA ARG A 1213 -35.52 70.76 82.08
C ARG A 1213 -35.23 69.30 82.52
N GLY A 1214 -34.47 68.59 81.66
CA GLY A 1214 -33.02 68.33 81.86
C GLY A 1214 -32.53 66.96 82.39
N GLY A 1215 -31.50 66.37 81.74
CA GLY A 1215 -30.38 65.72 82.44
C GLY A 1215 -30.00 64.23 82.18
N LYS A 1216 -29.09 64.03 81.23
CA LYS A 1216 -28.08 62.96 80.95
C LYS A 1216 -27.61 61.94 82.06
N LYS A 1217 -27.21 60.74 81.54
CA LYS A 1217 -25.96 59.91 81.73
C LYS A 1217 -26.02 58.52 82.46
N TYR A 1218 -25.72 57.47 81.66
CA TYR A 1218 -24.96 56.19 81.81
C TYR A 1218 -23.89 56.03 82.95
N PRO A 1219 -23.25 54.84 83.20
CA PRO A 1219 -23.66 53.40 83.05
C PRO A 1219 -22.99 52.33 84.02
N ILE A 1220 -23.17 51.02 83.73
CA ILE A 1220 -22.34 49.78 84.01
C ILE A 1220 -22.31 49.14 85.44
N ASN A 1221 -22.78 47.88 85.67
CA ASN A 1221 -22.03 46.59 85.62
C ASN A 1221 -22.86 45.33 86.08
N GLU A 1222 -22.28 44.14 85.85
CA GLU A 1222 -22.74 42.72 85.75
C GLU A 1222 -23.21 41.92 87.00
N SER A 1223 -23.91 40.77 86.78
CA SER A 1223 -23.58 39.39 87.25
C SER A 1223 -24.63 38.31 86.89
N GLU A 1224 -24.16 37.07 86.59
CA GLU A 1224 -24.85 35.78 86.23
C GLU A 1224 -25.45 35.01 87.47
N PRO A 1225 -25.84 33.68 87.51
CA PRO A 1225 -25.94 32.58 86.51
C PRO A 1225 -27.10 31.51 86.63
N LEU A 1226 -27.12 30.56 85.65
CA LEU A 1226 -27.29 29.07 85.63
C LEU A 1226 -28.64 28.27 85.72
N ASN A 1227 -28.72 27.32 84.75
CA ASN A 1227 -29.14 25.88 84.73
C ASN A 1227 -30.36 25.51 83.85
N GLU A 1228 -30.50 24.36 83.16
CA GLU A 1228 -29.63 23.34 82.49
C GLU A 1228 -30.58 22.27 81.86
N LYS A 1229 -30.31 21.75 80.64
CA LYS A 1229 -30.36 20.32 80.18
C LYS A 1229 -30.60 20.08 78.68
N ARG A 1230 -30.19 18.89 78.21
CA ARG A 1230 -29.69 18.50 76.88
C ARG A 1230 -30.15 17.05 76.51
N PHE A 1231 -30.17 16.75 75.20
CA PHE A 1231 -29.82 15.49 74.47
C PHE A 1231 -30.81 14.36 74.06
N ASP A 1232 -30.78 14.08 72.74
CA ASP A 1232 -30.53 12.84 71.93
C ASP A 1232 -31.50 11.65 71.68
N ALA A 1233 -31.50 11.26 70.38
CA ALA A 1233 -31.34 9.94 69.72
C ALA A 1233 -32.50 8.95 69.40
N ASP A 1234 -32.31 8.28 68.23
CA ASP A 1234 -32.78 6.96 67.75
C ASP A 1234 -33.88 6.84 66.65
N THR A 1235 -33.87 5.67 65.99
CA THR A 1235 -33.84 5.45 64.52
C THR A 1235 -34.80 4.33 64.01
N TYR A 1236 -35.17 4.41 62.72
CA TYR A 1236 -35.46 3.33 61.72
C TYR A 1236 -36.73 2.40 61.71
N ARG A 1237 -37.10 2.01 60.46
CA ARG A 1237 -37.91 0.86 59.93
C ARG A 1237 -39.43 1.05 59.68
N ASP A 1238 -40.08 0.53 58.63
CA ASP A 1238 -39.71 -0.31 57.45
C ASP A 1238 -40.85 -0.34 56.40
N ASP A 1239 -40.46 -0.57 55.13
CA ASP A 1239 -40.97 -1.50 54.09
C ASP A 1239 -42.32 -1.38 53.33
N ASP A 1240 -42.14 -1.28 51.99
CA ASP A 1240 -42.60 -2.17 50.90
C ASP A 1240 -44.03 -2.22 50.30
N PHE A 1241 -43.95 -2.61 49.02
CA PHE A 1241 -44.87 -2.71 47.89
C PHE A 1241 -45.82 -3.96 47.91
N TYR A 1242 -46.78 -3.99 46.95
CA TYR A 1242 -47.56 -5.12 46.35
C TYR A 1242 -49.07 -5.41 46.74
N PRO A 1243 -49.90 -6.09 45.88
CA PRO A 1243 -51.18 -5.61 45.26
C PRO A 1243 -52.43 -6.48 45.67
N PRO A 1244 -53.65 -6.52 45.03
CA PRO A 1244 -53.97 -6.91 43.63
C PRO A 1244 -55.24 -6.27 42.96
N ALA A 1245 -55.53 -6.75 41.75
CA ALA A 1245 -56.55 -6.40 40.75
C ALA A 1245 -58.05 -6.60 41.09
N ARG A 1246 -58.97 -5.92 40.38
CA ARG A 1246 -59.86 -6.48 39.32
C ARG A 1246 -61.05 -5.60 38.85
N LEU A 1247 -61.26 -5.65 37.53
CA LEU A 1247 -62.52 -5.69 36.74
C LEU A 1247 -63.38 -4.42 36.52
N GLU A 1248 -63.32 -3.91 35.27
CA GLU A 1248 -64.39 -3.88 34.21
C GLU A 1248 -65.82 -3.33 34.50
N PRO A 1249 -66.66 -2.96 33.48
CA PRO A 1249 -66.39 -2.74 32.04
C PRO A 1249 -67.16 -1.55 31.37
N THR A 1250 -66.95 -1.43 30.05
CA THR A 1250 -67.88 -1.01 28.96
C THR A 1250 -67.99 0.44 28.44
N LYS A 1251 -67.60 0.55 27.14
CA LYS A 1251 -68.34 1.03 25.94
C LYS A 1251 -68.41 2.52 25.53
N ILE A 1252 -68.01 2.73 24.25
CA ILE A 1252 -68.59 3.58 23.17
C ILE A 1252 -68.31 5.09 23.32
N ASP A 1253 -67.82 5.86 22.34
CA ASP A 1253 -67.61 5.76 20.87
C ASP A 1253 -66.18 6.15 20.47
#